data_AF-A0A5C6D5G2-F1
#
_entry.id   AF-A0A5C6D5G2-F1
#
_cell.length_a   1.000
_cell.length_b   1.000
_cell.length_c   1.000
_cell.angle_alpha   90.00
_cell.angle_beta   90.00
_cell.angle_gamma   90.00
#
_symmetry.space_group_name_H-M   'P 1'
#
loop_
_entity.id
_entity.type
_entity.pdbx_description
1 polymer ?
#
loop_
_entity_poly.entity_id
_entity_poly.type
_entity_poly.pdbx_seq_one_letter_code
_entity_poly.pdbx_strand_id
1 'polypeptide(L)'
;MRGGYSMKRFTNKATRLAELSLPMLLLAGSAYAEPNLPDYEQLAERPAVEKSILVAKGKFTEEESAPKPAKTRKRRRLEPIANVSEYEPELAEPRDDDEFESDFTSERISQPEKLRNTITADSIDANTDELAVEEPDEEIAVEELVGLEAVTFHGITPGVSLRSEVLADWGDPASGDTEAATLHYQFEGLHSVDATFAKDRLKSIAIGLDKPLPTSEMIASLQLEGCRPVTVSDAKKSVFAQVYPERGVVLTLSSGAGMVVASDEGTETLEEQVSDVLLETINPAAFLLRAKETARGNLSQSIADLEQVALMDRGSAEARRRLSDYYLSVGKAITAERYAAEAVDLEPNNHPNRLQWVKCLSQLARYDQAVDQAKKVLESSDVKPMDKARAFEEMAQLASLGSSDVSQRAIPLHTKAIEIADKLANSDNTDLRHAAQCLLIDAHLAIATQIAQGNFQDKNRAVPQWIERASGLTEALIDEDSAYLPRRLQVSVSALAAATNLDKPINPNLWIEEAEQTVTLLETEISDRLTCSQFDWQLGLAYLHAADIEHVRSQAASAKRFGKMAEEKLSELSRQRDELPDTGYTMGRLYFQIGAVYAIHEDDHEAACQWYNQAAELLLNPVPVTTLAVPQQHGDALVSMGVSYWRTNEQDRAVELTLAGVDLIEQAVDSGLLSSVSLAIPYENLSAMYQALGKEEPASRYQQLARKISSGRNLDSSPK
;
A
#
# COMPACT_ATOMS: atom_id res chain seq x y z
N MET A 1 -69.69 -27.34 -14.60
CA MET A 1 -69.76 -25.94 -15.09
C MET A 1 -69.79 -25.00 -13.88
N ARG A 2 -69.43 -23.72 -14.07
CA ARG A 2 -69.12 -22.73 -13.00
C ARG A 2 -67.91 -23.09 -12.15
N GLY A 3 -66.72 -22.70 -12.61
CA GLY A 3 -65.59 -22.38 -11.73
C GLY A 3 -65.57 -20.86 -11.50
N GLY A 4 -65.21 -20.42 -10.29
CA GLY A 4 -65.03 -19.00 -9.97
C GLY A 4 -63.55 -18.63 -9.96
N TYR A 5 -63.18 -17.54 -10.62
CA TYR A 5 -61.86 -16.94 -10.47
C TYR A 5 -61.86 -15.94 -9.32
N SER A 6 -60.95 -16.11 -8.36
CA SER A 6 -60.67 -15.09 -7.35
C SER A 6 -59.66 -14.08 -7.91
N MET A 7 -59.94 -12.78 -7.76
CA MET A 7 -58.96 -11.74 -8.09
C MET A 7 -57.79 -11.81 -7.11
N LYS A 8 -56.57 -12.03 -7.62
CA LYS A 8 -55.36 -11.65 -6.88
C LYS A 8 -55.22 -10.12 -6.96
N ARG A 9 -55.01 -9.45 -5.82
CA ARG A 9 -54.56 -8.06 -5.81
C ARG A 9 -53.16 -8.00 -6.41
N PHE A 10 -52.93 -7.10 -7.36
CA PHE A 10 -51.58 -6.68 -7.72
C PHE A 10 -51.10 -5.71 -6.64
N THR A 11 -50.02 -6.06 -5.94
CA THR A 11 -49.27 -5.14 -5.08
C THR A 11 -48.43 -4.21 -5.95
N ASN A 12 -48.50 -2.90 -5.71
CA ASN A 12 -47.87 -1.92 -6.58
C ASN A 12 -46.33 -1.93 -6.47
N LYS A 13 -45.62 -1.46 -7.50
CA LYS A 13 -44.14 -1.43 -7.47
C LYS A 13 -43.60 -0.42 -6.45
N ALA A 14 -44.16 0.79 -6.40
CA ALA A 14 -43.75 1.87 -5.50
C ALA A 14 -43.69 1.43 -4.02
N THR A 15 -44.65 0.61 -3.58
CA THR A 15 -44.72 0.08 -2.21
C THR A 15 -43.48 -0.74 -1.81
N ARG A 16 -42.74 -1.31 -2.76
CA ARG A 16 -41.45 -1.96 -2.47
C ARG A 16 -40.30 -0.96 -2.30
N LEU A 17 -40.31 0.17 -3.00
CA LEU A 17 -39.28 1.21 -2.84
C LEU A 17 -39.45 1.92 -1.49
N ALA A 18 -40.68 2.16 -1.03
CA ALA A 18 -40.96 2.72 0.29
C ALA A 18 -40.45 1.85 1.46
N GLU A 19 -40.37 0.53 1.29
CA GLU A 19 -39.78 -0.42 2.25
C GLU A 19 -38.25 -0.57 2.10
N LEU A 20 -37.67 -0.24 0.94
CA LEU A 20 -36.25 -0.40 0.60
C LEU A 20 -35.45 0.89 0.81
N SER A 21 -35.07 1.18 2.06
CA SER A 21 -34.00 2.16 2.31
C SER A 21 -32.65 1.69 1.77
N LEU A 22 -31.74 2.61 1.44
CA LEU A 22 -30.43 2.33 0.80
C LEU A 22 -29.66 1.10 1.35
N PRO A 23 -29.59 0.81 2.68
CA PRO A 23 -28.95 -0.40 3.18
C PRO A 23 -29.56 -1.73 2.71
N MET A 24 -30.87 -1.81 2.43
CA MET A 24 -31.49 -3.03 1.88
C MET A 24 -31.15 -3.25 0.41
N LEU A 25 -31.00 -2.17 -0.36
CA LEU A 25 -30.54 -2.22 -1.76
C LEU A 25 -29.12 -2.82 -1.85
N LEU A 26 -28.26 -2.49 -0.89
CA LEU A 26 -26.88 -3.01 -0.80
C LEU A 26 -26.80 -4.46 -0.29
N LEU A 27 -27.75 -4.93 0.52
CA LEU A 27 -27.70 -6.25 1.17
C LEU A 27 -28.16 -7.42 0.28
N ALA A 28 -28.74 -7.18 -0.89
CA ALA A 28 -29.31 -8.22 -1.75
C ALA A 28 -28.28 -9.07 -2.53
N GLY A 29 -26.98 -8.80 -2.37
CA GLY A 29 -25.93 -9.26 -3.31
C GLY A 29 -25.21 -10.57 -3.01
N SER A 30 -25.14 -11.08 -1.77
CA SER A 30 -24.18 -12.17 -1.44
C SER A 30 -24.62 -13.17 -0.36
N ALA A 31 -24.56 -14.48 -0.69
CA ALA A 31 -24.52 -15.62 0.25
C ALA A 31 -24.26 -16.95 -0.48
N TYR A 32 -23.24 -17.73 -0.08
CA TYR A 32 -23.24 -19.19 0.22
C TYR A 32 -21.83 -19.66 0.65
N ALA A 33 -21.58 -20.97 0.85
CA ALA A 33 -20.51 -21.49 1.73
C ALA A 33 -19.70 -22.70 1.19
N GLU A 34 -18.52 -22.94 1.80
CA GLU A 34 -17.41 -23.81 1.36
C GLU A 34 -17.31 -25.19 2.07
N PRO A 35 -16.57 -26.16 1.48
CA PRO A 35 -15.92 -27.27 2.21
C PRO A 35 -14.39 -27.41 1.93
N ASN A 36 -13.67 -28.09 2.84
CA ASN A 36 -12.18 -28.09 2.95
C ASN A 36 -11.41 -29.15 2.12
N LEU A 37 -10.10 -28.90 1.88
CA LEU A 37 -9.07 -29.90 1.50
C LEU A 37 -7.66 -29.63 2.13
N PRO A 38 -6.88 -30.68 2.48
CA PRO A 38 -5.48 -30.64 2.99
C PRO A 38 -4.40 -31.11 1.94
N ASP A 39 -3.06 -31.09 2.15
CA ASP A 39 -2.10 -30.24 2.91
C ASP A 39 -0.61 -30.72 2.68
N TYR A 40 0.42 -29.95 3.08
CA TYR A 40 1.89 -30.25 3.27
C TYR A 40 2.98 -30.26 2.14
N GLU A 41 3.92 -29.27 2.22
CA GLU A 41 5.43 -29.27 2.36
C GLU A 41 6.39 -30.23 1.56
N GLN A 42 7.72 -30.03 1.35
CA GLN A 42 8.81 -28.98 1.32
C GLN A 42 10.08 -29.66 0.63
N LEU A 43 11.39 -29.29 0.46
CA LEU A 43 12.46 -28.26 0.71
C LEU A 43 13.64 -28.59 -0.30
N ALA A 44 14.89 -28.08 -0.49
CA ALA A 44 15.88 -27.04 -0.06
C ALA A 44 16.92 -26.84 -1.26
N GLU A 45 18.16 -26.30 -1.29
CA GLU A 45 19.20 -25.71 -0.37
C GLU A 45 19.92 -24.44 -0.98
N ARG A 46 21.29 -24.33 -0.96
CA ARG A 46 22.15 -23.09 -1.02
C ARG A 46 23.63 -23.37 -1.43
N PRO A 47 24.56 -22.40 -1.79
CA PRO A 47 24.67 -20.91 -1.60
C PRO A 47 25.03 -20.14 -2.94
N ALA A 48 25.77 -19.02 -3.14
CA ALA A 48 26.73 -18.11 -2.41
C ALA A 48 26.92 -16.71 -3.11
N VAL A 49 27.77 -15.77 -2.60
CA VAL A 49 27.86 -14.31 -2.99
C VAL A 49 29.33 -13.71 -3.03
N GLU A 50 29.57 -12.53 -3.67
CA GLU A 50 30.87 -11.83 -3.89
C GLU A 50 31.14 -10.50 -3.09
N LYS A 51 31.94 -9.50 -3.59
CA LYS A 51 32.77 -8.54 -2.77
C LYS A 51 32.87 -7.04 -3.24
N SER A 52 33.41 -6.16 -2.36
CA SER A 52 33.56 -4.68 -2.50
C SER A 52 35.02 -4.13 -2.54
N ILE A 53 35.21 -2.79 -2.56
CA ILE A 53 36.40 -2.00 -3.00
C ILE A 53 37.27 -1.44 -1.85
N LEU A 54 38.58 -1.19 -2.09
CA LEU A 54 39.61 -0.73 -1.11
C LEU A 54 40.28 0.62 -1.46
N VAL A 55 40.70 1.39 -0.44
CA VAL A 55 41.50 2.62 -0.60
C VAL A 55 42.99 2.32 -0.80
N ALA A 56 43.56 2.74 -1.93
CA ALA A 56 44.98 2.53 -2.24
C ALA A 56 45.92 3.51 -1.52
N LYS A 57 46.92 2.99 -0.79
CA LYS A 57 47.99 3.80 -0.17
C LYS A 57 49.05 4.22 -1.19
N GLY A 58 48.97 5.45 -1.70
CA GLY A 58 49.96 6.05 -2.60
C GLY A 58 50.63 7.30 -2.00
N LYS A 59 51.96 7.39 -2.08
CA LYS A 59 52.68 8.67 -1.93
C LYS A 59 52.71 9.37 -3.30
N PHE A 60 52.41 10.66 -3.33
CA PHE A 60 52.63 11.47 -4.51
C PHE A 60 54.13 11.74 -4.72
N THR A 61 54.56 11.63 -5.98
CA THR A 61 55.76 12.26 -6.54
C THR A 61 55.37 12.77 -7.92
N GLU A 62 55.57 14.07 -8.16
CA GLU A 62 55.23 14.72 -9.43
C GLU A 62 56.20 14.31 -10.53
N GLU A 63 55.69 13.94 -11.71
CA GLU A 63 56.34 14.27 -12.98
C GLU A 63 55.33 14.25 -14.13
N GLU A 64 55.41 15.24 -15.02
CA GLU A 64 54.37 15.58 -16.00
C GLU A 64 54.58 14.85 -17.35
N SER A 65 53.54 14.21 -17.89
CA SER A 65 53.61 13.55 -19.20
C SER A 65 52.26 13.50 -19.93
N ALA A 66 52.16 14.19 -21.07
CA ALA A 66 50.91 14.38 -21.80
C ALA A 66 50.33 13.07 -22.41
N PRO A 67 48.99 12.94 -22.48
CA PRO A 67 48.33 11.70 -22.93
C PRO A 67 48.51 11.42 -24.42
N LYS A 68 48.60 10.12 -24.76
CA LYS A 68 48.55 9.61 -26.14
C LYS A 68 47.20 8.94 -26.40
N PRO A 69 46.59 9.09 -27.58
CA PRO A 69 45.23 8.62 -27.85
C PRO A 69 45.11 7.09 -27.77
N ALA A 70 43.96 6.63 -27.29
CA ALA A 70 43.68 5.23 -27.03
C ALA A 70 43.71 4.37 -28.30
N LYS A 71 44.34 3.19 -28.21
CA LYS A 71 44.30 2.19 -29.29
C LYS A 71 43.01 1.37 -29.21
N THR A 72 42.26 1.36 -30.31
CA THR A 72 41.05 0.55 -30.48
C THR A 72 41.32 -0.94 -30.26
N ARG A 73 40.84 -1.49 -29.13
CA ARG A 73 40.71 -2.95 -28.95
C ARG A 73 39.42 -3.44 -29.63
N LYS A 74 39.48 -4.66 -30.17
CA LYS A 74 38.53 -5.14 -31.18
C LYS A 74 37.18 -5.53 -30.55
N ARG A 75 36.09 -5.14 -31.22
CA ARG A 75 34.79 -5.80 -31.09
C ARG A 75 34.95 -7.31 -31.31
N ARG A 76 34.40 -8.12 -30.41
CA ARG A 76 33.79 -9.41 -30.75
C ARG A 76 32.35 -9.34 -30.25
N ARG A 77 31.39 -9.50 -31.15
CA ARG A 77 29.98 -9.69 -30.79
C ARG A 77 29.72 -11.18 -30.52
N LEU A 78 28.57 -11.37 -29.88
CA LEU A 78 27.70 -12.55 -29.78
C LEU A 78 27.57 -13.31 -31.14
N GLU A 79 26.97 -14.50 -31.28
CA GLU A 79 25.84 -15.10 -30.54
C GLU A 79 26.06 -16.62 -30.26
N PRO A 80 25.08 -17.55 -30.38
CA PRO A 80 24.58 -18.28 -29.21
C PRO A 80 24.67 -19.81 -29.34
N ILE A 81 24.05 -20.55 -28.41
CA ILE A 81 23.34 -21.83 -28.67
C ILE A 81 22.44 -22.17 -27.47
N ALA A 82 21.20 -22.56 -27.77
CA ALA A 82 20.30 -23.29 -26.88
C ALA A 82 20.05 -24.69 -27.48
N ASN A 83 19.25 -25.53 -26.80
CA ASN A 83 18.94 -26.95 -27.09
C ASN A 83 19.97 -27.96 -26.56
N VAL A 84 19.58 -29.14 -26.06
CA VAL A 84 18.23 -29.66 -25.75
C VAL A 84 18.33 -30.67 -24.61
N SER A 85 17.25 -30.84 -23.83
CA SER A 85 16.94 -32.10 -23.15
C SER A 85 15.43 -32.19 -22.97
N GLU A 86 14.79 -33.03 -23.78
CA GLU A 86 13.35 -33.31 -23.72
C GLU A 86 13.07 -34.27 -22.55
N TYR A 87 11.99 -34.05 -21.80
CA TYR A 87 11.37 -35.09 -20.97
C TYR A 87 9.90 -34.77 -20.67
N GLU A 88 9.00 -35.68 -21.02
CA GLU A 88 7.59 -35.63 -20.63
C GLU A 88 7.41 -36.31 -19.26
N PRO A 89 6.53 -35.82 -18.37
CA PRO A 89 6.27 -36.48 -17.09
C PRO A 89 5.28 -37.64 -17.25
N GLU A 90 5.74 -38.88 -17.06
CA GLU A 90 4.83 -40.03 -16.91
C GLU A 90 4.12 -39.99 -15.54
N LEU A 91 2.80 -40.15 -15.55
CA LEU A 91 1.98 -40.32 -14.34
C LEU A 91 1.85 -41.82 -14.00
N ALA A 92 1.94 -42.16 -12.72
CA ALA A 92 1.66 -43.50 -12.20
C ALA A 92 0.88 -43.44 -10.87
N GLU A 93 0.16 -44.52 -10.56
CA GLU A 93 -0.89 -44.58 -9.53
C GLU A 93 -0.35 -44.82 -8.10
N PRO A 94 -1.10 -44.42 -7.04
CA PRO A 94 -0.63 -44.47 -5.65
C PRO A 94 -0.91 -45.80 -4.94
N ARG A 95 -0.13 -46.07 -3.86
CA ARG A 95 -0.35 -46.95 -2.67
C ARG A 95 0.93 -47.66 -2.22
N ASP A 96 1.11 -48.09 -0.95
CA ASP A 96 0.30 -48.00 0.28
C ASP A 96 1.17 -47.47 1.45
N ASP A 97 0.56 -47.34 2.63
CA ASP A 97 1.06 -46.81 3.92
C ASP A 97 2.41 -47.44 4.43
N ASP A 98 3.15 -46.85 5.38
CA ASP A 98 2.86 -46.99 6.82
C ASP A 98 3.65 -46.05 7.78
N GLU A 99 3.12 -45.92 9.01
CA GLU A 99 3.71 -45.47 10.29
C GLU A 99 4.58 -44.17 10.39
N PHE A 100 4.14 -43.21 11.23
CA PHE A 100 4.73 -42.99 12.58
C PHE A 100 3.91 -42.02 13.47
N GLU A 101 3.90 -42.26 14.79
CA GLU A 101 3.24 -41.43 15.83
C GLU A 101 4.23 -40.57 16.65
N SER A 102 3.70 -39.48 17.27
CA SER A 102 4.23 -38.79 18.47
C SER A 102 5.57 -38.03 18.29
N ASP A 103 6.02 -37.16 19.20
CA ASP A 103 5.54 -36.79 20.54
C ASP A 103 5.73 -35.28 20.80
N PHE A 104 4.86 -34.67 21.62
CA PHE A 104 5.03 -33.30 22.14
C PHE A 104 4.47 -33.20 23.56
N THR A 105 5.32 -33.40 24.55
CA THR A 105 5.03 -33.15 25.97
C THR A 105 5.73 -31.87 26.46
N SER A 106 5.06 -31.11 27.34
CA SER A 106 5.52 -29.78 27.79
C SER A 106 6.42 -29.86 29.03
N GLU A 107 7.60 -29.24 28.99
CA GLU A 107 8.43 -29.01 30.19
C GLU A 107 8.55 -27.53 30.59
N ARG A 108 9.06 -27.31 31.81
CA ARG A 108 8.60 -26.24 32.70
C ARG A 108 9.73 -25.69 33.57
N ILE A 109 10.35 -24.59 33.15
CA ILE A 109 11.43 -23.89 33.87
C ILE A 109 11.00 -22.43 34.03
N SER A 110 10.46 -22.01 35.17
CA SER A 110 11.10 -21.74 36.48
C SER A 110 11.85 -20.40 36.51
N GLN A 111 11.38 -19.50 37.39
CA GLN A 111 11.89 -18.13 37.60
C GLN A 111 13.24 -18.11 38.34
N PRO A 112 13.94 -16.96 38.30
CA PRO A 112 14.48 -16.36 39.51
C PRO A 112 13.86 -14.99 39.82
N GLU A 113 13.91 -14.60 41.09
CA GLU A 113 13.22 -13.41 41.62
C GLU A 113 14.22 -12.38 42.16
N LYS A 114 13.78 -11.12 42.28
CA LYS A 114 14.38 -10.02 43.07
C LYS A 114 15.74 -9.47 42.64
N LEU A 115 15.70 -8.24 42.12
CA LEU A 115 16.37 -7.13 42.81
C LEU A 115 15.53 -5.84 42.67
N ARG A 116 15.08 -5.30 43.82
CA ARG A 116 14.43 -3.98 43.88
C ARG A 116 15.50 -2.92 44.05
N ASN A 117 15.40 -1.80 43.34
CA ASN A 117 15.90 -0.53 43.82
C ASN A 117 14.78 0.51 43.77
N THR A 118 14.54 1.15 44.92
CA THR A 118 13.56 2.21 45.08
C THR A 118 14.16 3.52 44.59
N ILE A 119 13.46 4.26 43.75
CA ILE A 119 13.68 5.70 43.57
C ILE A 119 12.39 6.40 44.02
N THR A 120 12.57 7.51 44.74
CA THR A 120 11.51 8.26 45.40
C THR A 120 10.70 9.07 44.38
N ALA A 121 9.37 9.10 44.56
CA ALA A 121 8.55 10.14 43.97
C ALA A 121 8.73 11.42 44.80
N ASP A 122 9.30 12.45 44.19
CA ASP A 122 9.21 13.84 44.64
C ASP A 122 8.45 14.65 43.59
N SER A 123 7.84 15.75 44.03
CA SER A 123 6.91 16.56 43.25
C SER A 123 7.56 17.29 42.06
N ILE A 124 6.88 17.30 40.92
CA ILE A 124 7.02 18.34 39.88
C ILE A 124 5.63 18.96 39.69
N ASP A 125 5.59 20.29 39.60
CA ASP A 125 4.35 21.08 39.57
C ASP A 125 3.56 20.93 38.25
N ALA A 126 2.26 21.18 38.35
CA ALA A 126 1.40 21.34 37.18
C ALA A 126 1.60 22.72 36.55
N ASN A 127 2.44 22.79 35.52
CA ASN A 127 2.44 23.91 34.57
C ASN A 127 1.57 23.53 33.36
N THR A 128 0.44 24.21 33.21
CA THR A 128 -0.45 24.05 32.06
C THR A 128 -0.01 25.01 30.95
N ASP A 129 0.96 24.62 30.14
CA ASP A 129 1.23 25.33 28.89
C ASP A 129 0.16 24.95 27.84
N GLU A 130 -0.42 25.96 27.21
CA GLU A 130 -1.37 25.78 26.11
C GLU A 130 -0.61 25.24 24.89
N LEU A 131 -0.88 23.99 24.53
CA LEU A 131 -0.48 23.46 23.22
C LEU A 131 -1.20 24.25 22.14
N ALA A 132 -0.48 25.17 21.51
CA ALA A 132 -0.93 25.83 20.30
C ALA A 132 -1.23 24.76 19.23
N VAL A 133 -2.43 24.79 18.69
CA VAL A 133 -2.79 23.99 17.52
C VAL A 133 -2.12 24.66 16.33
N GLU A 134 -1.13 24.00 15.73
CA GLU A 134 -0.54 24.44 14.48
C GLU A 134 -1.61 24.38 13.36
N GLU A 135 -1.61 25.37 12.49
CA GLU A 135 -2.58 25.46 11.38
C GLU A 135 -2.31 24.33 10.36
N PRO A 136 -3.35 23.79 9.69
CA PRO A 136 -3.19 22.62 8.83
C PRO A 136 -2.28 22.89 7.62
N ASP A 137 -1.48 21.88 7.26
CA ASP A 137 -0.74 21.81 5.99
C ASP A 137 -1.64 21.99 4.77
N GLU A 138 -1.02 22.31 3.63
CA GLU A 138 -1.63 22.61 2.30
C GLU A 138 -3.02 21.97 2.10
N GLU A 139 -4.05 22.82 1.94
CA GLU A 139 -5.41 22.38 1.64
C GLU A 139 -5.42 21.40 0.46
N ILE A 140 -5.88 20.17 0.72
CA ILE A 140 -6.24 19.24 -0.34
C ILE A 140 -7.23 19.97 -1.24
N ALA A 141 -6.91 20.10 -2.52
CA ALA A 141 -7.72 20.83 -3.49
C ALA A 141 -8.99 20.05 -3.87
N VAL A 142 -9.89 19.88 -2.91
CA VAL A 142 -11.25 19.37 -3.09
C VAL A 142 -12.06 20.44 -3.84
N GLU A 143 -12.90 20.02 -4.78
CA GLU A 143 -13.86 20.90 -5.44
C GLU A 143 -14.80 21.54 -4.38
N GLU A 144 -15.20 22.80 -4.59
CA GLU A 144 -15.92 23.61 -3.60
C GLU A 144 -17.15 22.87 -3.03
N LEU A 145 -17.05 22.41 -1.78
CA LEU A 145 -18.00 21.45 -1.20
C LEU A 145 -19.41 22.02 -1.13
N VAL A 146 -20.32 21.45 -1.94
CA VAL A 146 -21.73 21.81 -1.96
C VAL A 146 -22.34 21.60 -0.57
N GLY A 147 -23.04 22.63 -0.07
CA GLY A 147 -23.65 22.62 1.25
C GLY A 147 -24.65 21.48 1.45
N LEU A 148 -24.57 20.83 2.60
CA LEU A 148 -25.43 19.70 2.98
C LEU A 148 -26.86 20.18 3.30
N GLU A 149 -27.72 20.14 2.29
CA GLU A 149 -29.11 20.60 2.36
C GLU A 149 -30.01 19.62 1.61
N ALA A 150 -30.92 18.97 2.35
CA ALA A 150 -31.80 17.95 1.81
C ALA A 150 -32.88 18.57 0.91
N VAL A 151 -33.16 17.93 -0.24
CA VAL A 151 -34.17 18.44 -1.17
C VAL A 151 -35.56 18.47 -0.53
N THR A 152 -36.25 19.58 -0.75
CA THR A 152 -37.57 19.88 -0.20
C THR A 152 -38.63 19.70 -1.29
N PHE A 153 -39.68 18.92 -1.00
CA PHE A 153 -40.78 18.65 -1.92
C PHE A 153 -42.09 19.21 -1.34
N HIS A 154 -42.75 20.12 -2.05
CA HIS A 154 -43.96 20.82 -1.58
C HIS A 154 -43.85 21.35 -0.14
N GLY A 155 -42.77 22.08 0.17
CA GLY A 155 -42.51 22.68 1.49
C GLY A 155 -41.98 21.74 2.57
N ILE A 156 -41.97 20.43 2.30
CA ILE A 156 -41.63 19.37 3.26
C ILE A 156 -40.25 18.78 2.96
N THR A 157 -39.41 18.65 3.99
CA THR A 157 -37.99 18.27 3.88
C THR A 157 -37.69 17.00 4.69
N PRO A 158 -37.18 15.92 4.08
CA PRO A 158 -36.75 14.71 4.80
C PRO A 158 -35.75 15.04 5.92
N GLY A 159 -35.90 14.39 7.07
CA GLY A 159 -35.05 14.61 8.25
C GLY A 159 -35.39 15.87 9.05
N VAL A 160 -36.06 16.88 8.47
CA VAL A 160 -36.43 18.12 9.16
C VAL A 160 -37.91 18.12 9.56
N SER A 161 -38.82 17.85 8.62
CA SER A 161 -40.27 18.02 8.83
C SER A 161 -40.89 16.96 9.75
N LEU A 162 -41.94 17.37 10.46
CA LEU A 162 -42.77 16.53 11.33
C LEU A 162 -44.04 16.07 10.60
N ARG A 163 -44.62 14.95 11.05
CA ARG A 163 -45.89 14.40 10.53
C ARG A 163 -47.02 15.43 10.57
N SER A 164 -47.09 16.25 11.61
CA SER A 164 -48.07 17.33 11.74
C SER A 164 -47.93 18.42 10.67
N GLU A 165 -46.73 18.63 10.12
CA GLU A 165 -46.47 19.61 9.07
C GLU A 165 -46.86 19.01 7.71
N VAL A 166 -46.47 17.75 7.45
CA VAL A 166 -46.90 17.02 6.23
C VAL A 166 -48.43 16.93 6.13
N LEU A 167 -49.12 16.62 7.24
CA LEU A 167 -50.58 16.60 7.29
C LEU A 167 -51.23 17.99 7.17
N ALA A 168 -50.51 19.08 7.51
CA ALA A 168 -51.02 20.45 7.34
C ALA A 168 -50.86 20.95 5.90
N ASP A 169 -49.72 20.66 5.27
CA ASP A 169 -49.37 21.18 3.94
C ASP A 169 -49.89 20.29 2.80
N TRP A 170 -49.94 18.97 2.99
CA TRP A 170 -50.41 18.01 1.97
C TRP A 170 -51.81 17.43 2.28
N GLY A 171 -52.31 17.59 3.51
CA GLY A 171 -53.64 17.13 3.93
C GLY A 171 -53.71 15.65 4.33
N ASP A 172 -54.93 15.11 4.33
CA ASP A 172 -55.21 13.72 4.68
C ASP A 172 -54.65 12.74 3.61
N PRO A 173 -53.99 11.63 4.01
CA PRO A 173 -53.48 10.64 3.08
C PRO A 173 -54.61 9.81 2.45
N ALA A 174 -54.35 9.24 1.27
CA ALA A 174 -55.32 8.46 0.49
C ALA A 174 -55.82 7.18 1.20
N SER A 175 -55.15 6.74 2.27
CA SER A 175 -55.58 5.66 3.18
C SER A 175 -56.64 6.09 4.19
N GLY A 176 -56.72 7.38 4.54
CA GLY A 176 -57.42 7.89 5.72
C GLY A 176 -56.78 7.52 7.07
N ASP A 177 -55.63 6.84 7.06
CA ASP A 177 -54.85 6.49 8.25
C ASP A 177 -53.66 7.45 8.35
N THR A 178 -53.70 8.35 9.35
CA THR A 178 -52.69 9.38 9.58
C THR A 178 -51.58 8.94 10.54
N GLU A 179 -51.70 7.79 11.23
CA GLU A 179 -50.71 7.27 12.17
C GLU A 179 -49.79 6.20 11.55
N ALA A 180 -50.14 5.66 10.38
CA ALA A 180 -49.34 4.69 9.64
C ALA A 180 -47.87 5.10 9.44
N ALA A 181 -46.97 4.11 9.35
CA ALA A 181 -45.53 4.33 9.19
C ALA A 181 -45.17 4.97 7.83
N THR A 182 -45.96 4.69 6.79
CA THR A 182 -45.89 5.32 5.47
C THR A 182 -47.28 5.87 5.13
N LEU A 183 -47.33 7.12 4.68
CA LEU A 183 -48.53 7.83 4.26
C LEU A 183 -48.54 7.97 2.73
N HIS A 184 -49.62 7.55 2.09
CA HIS A 184 -49.76 7.55 0.63
C HIS A 184 -50.52 8.80 0.15
N TYR A 185 -49.96 9.51 -0.81
CA TYR A 185 -50.50 10.72 -1.41
C TYR A 185 -50.54 10.64 -2.94
N GLN A 186 -51.37 11.47 -3.56
CA GLN A 186 -51.49 11.59 -5.02
C GLN A 186 -51.48 13.06 -5.42
N PHE A 187 -50.62 13.39 -6.38
CA PHE A 187 -50.40 14.73 -6.93
C PHE A 187 -50.55 14.69 -8.46
N GLU A 188 -50.80 15.83 -9.10
CA GLU A 188 -50.98 15.88 -10.56
C GLU A 188 -49.64 15.62 -11.29
N GLY A 189 -49.63 14.63 -12.20
CA GLY A 189 -48.43 14.21 -12.95
C GLY A 189 -47.53 13.19 -12.23
N LEU A 190 -47.92 12.74 -11.04
CA LEU A 190 -47.16 11.77 -10.23
C LEU A 190 -48.02 10.54 -9.94
N HIS A 191 -47.47 9.36 -10.22
CA HIS A 191 -48.15 8.06 -10.07
C HIS A 191 -48.41 7.70 -8.61
N SER A 192 -47.47 8.06 -7.72
CA SER A 192 -47.55 7.83 -6.27
C SER A 192 -46.54 8.69 -5.53
N VAL A 193 -46.94 9.25 -4.37
CA VAL A 193 -46.02 9.89 -3.42
C VAL A 193 -46.19 9.24 -2.04
N ASP A 194 -45.16 8.52 -1.59
CA ASP A 194 -45.16 7.73 -0.36
C ASP A 194 -44.22 8.37 0.67
N ALA A 195 -44.78 8.99 1.72
CA ALA A 195 -44.02 9.65 2.79
C ALA A 195 -43.83 8.70 3.99
N THR A 196 -42.58 8.29 4.26
CA THR A 196 -42.24 7.32 5.32
C THR A 196 -41.63 8.01 6.54
N PHE A 197 -42.13 7.69 7.74
CA PHE A 197 -41.81 8.37 9.00
C PHE A 197 -41.02 7.51 9.98
N ALA A 198 -40.00 8.12 10.61
CA ALA A 198 -39.32 7.56 11.76
C ALA A 198 -39.91 8.18 13.03
N LYS A 199 -40.83 7.45 13.67
CA LYS A 199 -41.74 7.95 14.72
C LYS A 199 -42.66 9.05 14.16
N ASP A 200 -42.31 10.31 14.43
CA ASP A 200 -43.07 11.51 14.04
C ASP A 200 -42.29 12.44 13.09
N ARG A 201 -41.02 12.11 12.80
CA ARG A 201 -40.14 12.84 11.88
C ARG A 201 -40.15 12.15 10.53
N LEU A 202 -40.29 12.92 9.45
CA LEU A 202 -40.22 12.39 8.10
C LEU A 202 -38.81 11.83 7.84
N LYS A 203 -38.73 10.57 7.40
CA LYS A 203 -37.46 9.91 7.05
C LYS A 203 -37.17 10.06 5.56
N SER A 204 -38.16 9.80 4.72
CA SER A 204 -38.04 9.82 3.26
C SER A 204 -39.38 10.03 2.55
N ILE A 205 -39.31 10.45 1.29
CA ILE A 205 -40.42 10.61 0.34
C ILE A 205 -40.05 9.83 -0.92
N ALA A 206 -40.81 8.80 -1.29
CA ALA A 206 -40.66 8.09 -2.56
C ALA A 206 -41.69 8.62 -3.57
N ILE A 207 -41.23 9.05 -4.74
CA ILE A 207 -42.01 9.71 -5.79
C ILE A 207 -41.91 8.86 -7.06
N GLY A 208 -43.01 8.22 -7.46
CA GLY A 208 -43.12 7.54 -8.75
C GLY A 208 -43.65 8.49 -9.82
N LEU A 209 -42.95 8.62 -10.95
CA LEU A 209 -43.35 9.52 -12.04
C LEU A 209 -44.39 8.86 -12.96
N ASP A 210 -45.39 9.60 -13.44
CA ASP A 210 -46.37 9.07 -14.42
C ASP A 210 -45.71 8.71 -15.77
N LYS A 211 -44.55 9.31 -16.07
CA LYS A 211 -43.71 9.05 -17.23
C LYS A 211 -42.24 9.23 -16.83
N PRO A 212 -41.31 8.41 -17.34
CA PRO A 212 -39.89 8.65 -17.11
C PRO A 212 -39.43 9.98 -17.73
N LEU A 213 -38.59 10.73 -17.00
CA LEU A 213 -38.02 12.02 -17.40
C LEU A 213 -36.51 11.90 -17.67
N PRO A 214 -35.91 12.74 -18.54
CA PRO A 214 -34.47 12.80 -18.72
C PRO A 214 -33.74 13.06 -17.39
N THR A 215 -32.58 12.44 -17.19
CA THR A 215 -31.78 12.64 -15.95
C THR A 215 -31.35 14.09 -15.77
N SER A 216 -31.05 14.82 -16.85
CA SER A 216 -30.72 16.25 -16.88
C SER A 216 -31.88 17.14 -16.38
N GLU A 217 -33.12 16.85 -16.79
CA GLU A 217 -34.32 17.54 -16.29
C GLU A 217 -34.52 17.28 -14.79
N MET A 218 -34.19 16.07 -14.32
CA MET A 218 -34.22 15.74 -12.88
C MET A 218 -33.09 16.39 -12.09
N ILE A 219 -31.87 16.49 -12.64
CA ILE A 219 -30.75 17.20 -12.03
C ILE A 219 -31.10 18.67 -11.81
N ALA A 220 -31.58 19.36 -12.85
CA ALA A 220 -31.90 20.79 -12.78
C ALA A 220 -33.13 21.08 -11.90
N SER A 221 -34.17 20.24 -11.94
CA SER A 221 -35.38 20.45 -11.14
C SER A 221 -35.18 20.19 -9.64
N LEU A 222 -34.21 19.33 -9.27
CA LEU A 222 -33.86 19.02 -7.89
C LEU A 222 -32.61 19.80 -7.38
N GLN A 223 -32.06 20.70 -8.19
CA GLN A 223 -30.85 21.49 -7.88
C GLN A 223 -29.66 20.58 -7.46
N LEU A 224 -29.30 19.67 -8.37
CA LEU A 224 -28.19 18.72 -8.22
C LEU A 224 -26.97 19.11 -9.07
N GLU A 225 -27.00 20.25 -9.77
CA GLU A 225 -25.83 20.82 -10.45
C GLU A 225 -24.68 21.03 -9.45
N GLY A 226 -23.47 20.59 -9.80
CA GLY A 226 -22.31 20.59 -8.89
C GLY A 226 -22.30 19.46 -7.85
N CYS A 227 -23.42 18.76 -7.62
CA CYS A 227 -23.44 17.57 -6.77
C CYS A 227 -22.98 16.34 -7.59
N ARG A 228 -22.00 15.60 -7.09
CA ARG A 228 -21.46 14.42 -7.80
C ARG A 228 -22.21 13.14 -7.41
N PRO A 229 -22.83 12.41 -8.36
CA PRO A 229 -23.49 11.15 -8.05
C PRO A 229 -22.49 10.03 -7.68
N VAL A 230 -22.98 9.01 -6.97
CA VAL A 230 -22.47 7.64 -7.12
C VAL A 230 -23.48 6.81 -7.89
N THR A 231 -23.01 6.12 -8.92
CA THR A 231 -23.82 5.21 -9.74
C THR A 231 -23.92 3.85 -9.05
N VAL A 232 -25.14 3.32 -8.93
CA VAL A 232 -25.42 2.01 -8.33
C VAL A 232 -25.80 1.02 -9.43
N SER A 233 -25.09 -0.11 -9.45
CA SER A 233 -25.19 -1.15 -10.48
C SER A 233 -25.49 -2.51 -9.86
N ASP A 234 -26.09 -3.41 -10.65
CA ASP A 234 -26.27 -4.81 -10.26
C ASP A 234 -24.98 -5.63 -10.40
N ALA A 235 -25.02 -6.91 -9.99
CA ALA A 235 -23.90 -7.85 -10.10
C ALA A 235 -23.47 -8.19 -11.55
N LYS A 236 -24.10 -7.58 -12.56
CA LYS A 236 -23.72 -7.65 -13.99
C LYS A 236 -23.22 -6.29 -14.51
N LYS A 237 -22.86 -5.37 -13.60
CA LYS A 237 -22.52 -3.96 -13.88
C LYS A 237 -23.63 -3.19 -14.62
N SER A 238 -24.90 -3.64 -14.52
CA SER A 238 -26.04 -2.91 -15.10
C SER A 238 -26.48 -1.80 -14.14
N VAL A 239 -26.24 -0.55 -14.56
CA VAL A 239 -26.66 0.66 -13.84
C VAL A 239 -28.18 0.66 -13.64
N PHE A 240 -28.63 1.01 -12.42
CA PHE A 240 -30.06 1.14 -12.11
C PHE A 240 -30.40 2.35 -11.22
N ALA A 241 -29.42 3.03 -10.62
CA ALA A 241 -29.67 4.27 -9.87
C ALA A 241 -28.45 5.21 -9.84
N GLN A 242 -28.72 6.50 -9.58
CA GLN A 242 -27.71 7.50 -9.22
C GLN A 242 -28.07 8.10 -7.86
N VAL A 243 -27.12 8.14 -6.92
CA VAL A 243 -27.30 8.64 -5.55
C VAL A 243 -26.50 9.94 -5.38
N TYR A 244 -27.12 10.98 -4.82
CA TYR A 244 -26.54 12.30 -4.55
C TYR A 244 -26.50 12.56 -3.04
N PRO A 245 -25.40 12.19 -2.34
CA PRO A 245 -25.30 12.23 -0.88
C PRO A 245 -25.60 13.59 -0.24
N GLU A 246 -25.10 14.69 -0.81
CA GLU A 246 -25.19 16.06 -0.28
C GLU A 246 -26.65 16.56 -0.19
N ARG A 247 -27.50 16.06 -1.07
CA ARG A 247 -28.89 16.52 -1.27
C ARG A 247 -29.92 15.47 -0.81
N GLY A 248 -29.45 14.28 -0.42
CA GLY A 248 -30.29 13.17 0.04
C GLY A 248 -31.12 12.49 -1.06
N VAL A 249 -30.71 12.58 -2.33
CA VAL A 249 -31.51 12.11 -3.47
C VAL A 249 -31.01 10.77 -4.02
N VAL A 250 -31.94 9.89 -4.40
CA VAL A 250 -31.69 8.75 -5.28
C VAL A 250 -32.60 8.82 -6.50
N LEU A 251 -32.02 8.83 -7.69
CA LEU A 251 -32.72 8.73 -8.97
C LEU A 251 -32.69 7.27 -9.43
N THR A 252 -33.85 6.64 -9.60
CA THR A 252 -33.98 5.26 -10.10
C THR A 252 -34.11 5.30 -11.62
N LEU A 253 -33.24 4.57 -12.32
CA LEU A 253 -33.09 4.64 -13.77
C LEU A 253 -33.88 3.52 -14.48
N SER A 254 -34.53 3.91 -15.57
CA SER A 254 -35.32 3.04 -16.43
C SER A 254 -34.41 2.28 -17.39
N SER A 255 -34.42 0.94 -17.34
CA SER A 255 -33.73 0.07 -18.32
C SER A 255 -34.40 0.06 -19.72
N GLY A 256 -35.04 1.16 -20.12
CA GLY A 256 -35.54 1.36 -21.47
C GLY A 256 -34.44 1.85 -22.41
N ALA A 257 -34.70 1.86 -23.72
CA ALA A 257 -33.86 2.62 -24.63
C ALA A 257 -33.98 4.11 -24.30
N GLY A 258 -32.85 4.77 -24.00
CA GLY A 258 -32.82 6.18 -23.62
C GLY A 258 -33.50 7.08 -24.65
N MET A 259 -34.01 8.23 -24.22
CA MET A 259 -34.55 9.19 -25.18
C MET A 259 -33.42 9.82 -25.97
N VAL A 260 -33.63 9.96 -27.28
CA VAL A 260 -32.78 10.80 -28.13
C VAL A 260 -33.01 12.26 -27.73
N VAL A 261 -31.98 12.88 -27.18
CA VAL A 261 -31.92 14.32 -26.94
C VAL A 261 -31.05 14.94 -28.03
N ALA A 262 -31.50 16.07 -28.57
CA ALA A 262 -30.76 16.82 -29.56
C ALA A 262 -29.74 17.72 -28.84
N SER A 263 -28.45 17.43 -29.00
CA SER A 263 -27.39 18.33 -28.53
C SER A 263 -27.30 19.58 -29.44
N ASP A 264 -26.78 20.68 -28.90
CA ASP A 264 -26.48 21.90 -29.69
C ASP A 264 -25.44 21.66 -30.79
N GLU A 265 -24.66 20.57 -30.72
CA GLU A 265 -23.71 20.14 -31.75
C GLU A 265 -24.36 19.30 -32.87
N GLY A 266 -25.66 18.98 -32.76
CA GLY A 266 -26.40 18.19 -33.75
C GLY A 266 -26.13 16.68 -33.70
N THR A 267 -25.53 16.18 -32.63
CA THR A 267 -25.40 14.75 -32.34
C THR A 267 -26.56 14.26 -31.49
N GLU A 268 -27.22 13.19 -31.93
CA GLU A 268 -28.26 12.52 -31.15
C GLU A 268 -27.62 11.71 -30.01
N THR A 269 -27.82 12.15 -28.77
CA THR A 269 -27.37 11.41 -27.58
C THR A 269 -28.53 10.65 -26.96
N LEU A 270 -28.28 9.40 -26.52
CA LEU A 270 -29.26 8.60 -25.79
C LEU A 270 -29.12 8.90 -24.30
N GLU A 271 -30.10 9.60 -23.73
CA GLU A 271 -30.08 9.95 -22.30
C GLU A 271 -30.84 8.93 -21.45
N GLU A 272 -30.27 8.58 -20.29
CA GLU A 272 -30.94 7.77 -19.28
C GLU A 272 -32.22 8.46 -18.78
N GLN A 273 -33.25 7.66 -18.45
CA GLN A 273 -34.52 8.18 -17.95
C GLN A 273 -34.79 7.77 -16.50
N VAL A 274 -35.07 8.73 -15.63
CA VAL A 274 -35.49 8.48 -14.25
C VAL A 274 -36.96 8.03 -14.22
N SER A 275 -37.30 6.93 -13.53
CA SER A 275 -38.69 6.50 -13.30
C SER A 275 -39.22 6.87 -11.91
N ASP A 276 -38.36 6.78 -10.90
CA ASP A 276 -38.73 6.96 -9.49
C ASP A 276 -37.63 7.80 -8.80
N VAL A 277 -38.05 8.77 -7.99
CA VAL A 277 -37.16 9.65 -7.21
C VAL A 277 -37.40 9.35 -5.73
N LEU A 278 -36.34 9.05 -4.98
CA LEU A 278 -36.39 8.89 -3.54
C LEU A 278 -35.63 10.05 -2.89
N LEU A 279 -36.32 10.83 -2.07
CA LEU A 279 -35.73 11.87 -1.23
C LEU A 279 -35.60 11.30 0.19
N GLU A 280 -34.39 11.03 0.66
CA GLU A 280 -34.11 10.58 2.03
C GLU A 280 -33.49 11.69 2.88
N THR A 281 -33.50 11.49 4.20
CA THR A 281 -32.61 12.22 5.10
C THR A 281 -31.16 12.00 4.66
N ILE A 282 -30.36 13.09 4.54
CA ILE A 282 -28.91 13.01 4.27
C ILE A 282 -28.27 12.05 5.27
N ASN A 283 -27.59 11.01 4.78
CA ASN A 283 -27.13 9.89 5.60
C ASN A 283 -25.72 9.43 5.21
N PRO A 284 -24.92 8.93 6.18
CA PRO A 284 -23.54 8.55 5.94
C PRO A 284 -23.39 7.34 4.99
N ALA A 285 -24.41 6.49 4.84
CA ALA A 285 -24.31 5.32 3.96
C ALA A 285 -24.14 5.71 2.48
N ALA A 286 -24.71 6.85 2.05
CA ALA A 286 -24.55 7.37 0.70
C ALA A 286 -23.11 7.86 0.43
N PHE A 287 -22.51 8.62 1.35
CA PHE A 287 -21.10 9.05 1.26
C PHE A 287 -20.14 7.86 1.34
N LEU A 288 -20.38 6.92 2.26
CA LEU A 288 -19.58 5.70 2.41
C LEU A 288 -19.66 4.80 1.17
N LEU A 289 -20.78 4.81 0.45
CA LEU A 289 -20.91 4.13 -0.85
C LEU A 289 -20.11 4.87 -1.94
N ARG A 290 -20.25 6.19 -2.07
CA ARG A 290 -19.49 6.97 -3.07
C ARG A 290 -17.99 6.78 -2.91
N ALA A 291 -17.46 6.94 -1.70
CA ALA A 291 -16.05 6.71 -1.40
C ALA A 291 -15.56 5.28 -1.72
N LYS A 292 -16.42 4.26 -1.64
CA LYS A 292 -16.04 2.87 -2.01
C LYS A 292 -15.83 2.74 -3.51
N GLU A 293 -16.74 3.31 -4.31
CA GLU A 293 -16.70 3.19 -5.77
C GLU A 293 -15.66 4.14 -6.40
N THR A 294 -15.46 5.36 -5.84
CA THR A 294 -14.60 6.38 -6.46
C THR A 294 -13.12 6.32 -6.08
N ALA A 295 -12.73 5.63 -5.00
CA ALA A 295 -11.37 5.71 -4.46
C ALA A 295 -10.22 5.28 -5.39
N ARG A 296 -10.52 4.54 -6.46
CA ARG A 296 -9.50 4.10 -7.45
C ARG A 296 -9.05 5.21 -8.41
N GLY A 297 -9.85 6.26 -8.59
CA GLY A 297 -9.55 7.37 -9.52
C GLY A 297 -9.88 8.76 -8.99
N ASN A 298 -10.40 8.87 -7.76
CA ASN A 298 -10.57 10.14 -7.06
C ASN A 298 -10.38 9.95 -5.55
N LEU A 299 -9.12 9.81 -5.13
CA LEU A 299 -8.74 9.55 -3.75
C LEU A 299 -8.96 10.76 -2.85
N SER A 300 -8.59 11.98 -3.30
CA SER A 300 -8.80 13.23 -2.55
C SER A 300 -10.25 13.37 -2.08
N GLN A 301 -11.20 13.13 -2.99
CA GLN A 301 -12.61 13.19 -2.67
C GLN A 301 -13.10 12.00 -1.84
N SER A 302 -12.56 10.81 -2.07
CA SER A 302 -12.95 9.61 -1.31
C SER A 302 -12.48 9.68 0.14
N ILE A 303 -11.42 10.45 0.43
CA ILE A 303 -11.06 10.88 1.79
C ILE A 303 -12.13 11.84 2.34
N ALA A 304 -12.43 12.95 1.65
CA ALA A 304 -13.41 13.94 2.11
C ALA A 304 -14.82 13.35 2.38
N ASP A 305 -15.27 12.43 1.52
CA ASP A 305 -16.52 11.67 1.70
C ASP A 305 -16.50 10.83 2.99
N LEU A 306 -15.37 10.20 3.32
CA LEU A 306 -15.22 9.39 4.54
C LEU A 306 -15.03 10.24 5.81
N GLU A 307 -14.41 11.42 5.71
CA GLU A 307 -14.38 12.40 6.79
C GLU A 307 -15.79 12.91 7.11
N GLN A 308 -16.59 13.18 6.07
CA GLN A 308 -18.01 13.51 6.21
C GLN A 308 -18.80 12.36 6.85
N VAL A 309 -18.48 11.10 6.54
CA VAL A 309 -19.04 9.93 7.27
C VAL A 309 -18.64 9.92 8.74
N ALA A 310 -17.35 10.13 9.06
CA ALA A 310 -16.86 10.13 10.44
C ALA A 310 -17.44 11.29 11.28
N LEU A 311 -17.74 12.42 10.64
CA LEU A 311 -18.42 13.56 11.26
C LEU A 311 -19.90 13.25 11.59
N MET A 312 -20.61 12.62 10.66
CA MET A 312 -22.04 12.26 10.80
C MET A 312 -22.27 11.04 11.70
N ASP A 313 -21.46 10.01 11.55
CA ASP A 313 -21.49 8.77 12.33
C ASP A 313 -20.12 8.52 12.98
N ARG A 314 -19.98 9.08 14.18
CA ARG A 314 -18.82 8.85 15.05
C ARG A 314 -18.65 7.39 15.45
N GLY A 315 -19.65 6.52 15.28
CA GLY A 315 -19.56 5.08 15.48
C GLY A 315 -19.03 4.29 14.28
N SER A 316 -18.85 4.91 13.11
CA SER A 316 -18.40 4.21 11.90
C SER A 316 -16.94 3.76 12.01
N ALA A 317 -16.75 2.46 12.27
CA ALA A 317 -15.43 1.82 12.26
C ALA A 317 -14.93 1.56 10.82
N GLU A 318 -15.82 1.21 9.88
CA GLU A 318 -15.42 1.01 8.48
C GLU A 318 -14.86 2.29 7.86
N ALA A 319 -15.51 3.44 8.09
CA ALA A 319 -15.05 4.70 7.51
C ALA A 319 -13.63 5.05 7.97
N ARG A 320 -13.34 4.86 9.26
CA ARG A 320 -12.01 5.06 9.83
C ARG A 320 -10.97 4.07 9.30
N ARG A 321 -11.32 2.78 9.17
CA ARG A 321 -10.42 1.80 8.53
C ARG A 321 -10.08 2.20 7.08
N ARG A 322 -11.00 2.83 6.35
CA ARG A 322 -10.76 3.33 4.99
C ARG A 322 -9.96 4.63 4.95
N LEU A 323 -10.26 5.60 5.82
CA LEU A 323 -9.41 6.78 6.01
C LEU A 323 -7.97 6.38 6.33
N SER A 324 -7.79 5.40 7.21
CA SER A 324 -6.48 4.83 7.51
C SER A 324 -5.73 4.33 6.27
N ASP A 325 -6.37 3.53 5.42
CA ASP A 325 -5.74 2.98 4.21
C ASP A 325 -5.42 4.07 3.17
N TYR A 326 -6.28 5.08 3.07
CA TYR A 326 -6.11 6.20 2.13
C TYR A 326 -5.02 7.19 2.60
N TYR A 327 -4.98 7.55 3.89
CA TYR A 327 -3.88 8.35 4.45
C TYR A 327 -2.54 7.60 4.41
N LEU A 328 -2.53 6.29 4.66
CA LEU A 328 -1.30 5.49 4.63
C LEU A 328 -0.71 5.41 3.21
N SER A 329 -1.56 5.28 2.18
CA SER A 329 -1.11 5.22 0.79
C SER A 329 -0.56 6.57 0.30
N VAL A 330 -1.13 7.72 0.69
CA VAL A 330 -0.51 9.04 0.42
C VAL A 330 0.69 9.35 1.32
N GLY A 331 0.91 8.58 2.40
CA GLY A 331 2.10 8.63 3.25
C GLY A 331 1.94 9.37 4.58
N LYS A 332 0.72 9.81 4.92
CA LYS A 332 0.38 10.41 6.23
C LYS A 332 0.09 9.31 7.26
N ALA A 333 1.16 8.58 7.61
CA ALA A 333 1.13 7.34 8.38
C ALA A 333 0.70 7.48 9.86
N ILE A 334 1.01 8.59 10.54
CA ILE A 334 0.56 8.91 11.90
C ILE A 334 -0.95 9.18 11.89
N THR A 335 -1.42 9.97 10.92
CA THR A 335 -2.86 10.20 10.71
C THR A 335 -3.59 8.90 10.41
N ALA A 336 -3.00 8.03 9.59
CA ALA A 336 -3.53 6.70 9.29
C ALA A 336 -3.60 5.78 10.52
N GLU A 337 -2.58 5.81 11.39
CA GLU A 337 -2.52 4.96 12.59
C GLU A 337 -3.56 5.36 13.63
N ARG A 338 -3.80 6.66 13.82
CA ARG A 338 -4.90 7.18 14.67
C ARG A 338 -6.25 6.60 14.25
N TYR A 339 -6.58 6.69 12.96
CA TYR A 339 -7.85 6.17 12.45
C TYR A 339 -7.94 4.62 12.52
N ALA A 340 -6.81 3.91 12.34
CA ALA A 340 -6.77 2.46 12.54
C ALA A 340 -7.03 2.06 14.00
N ALA A 341 -6.39 2.73 14.96
CA ALA A 341 -6.61 2.50 16.40
C ALA A 341 -8.08 2.77 16.79
N GLU A 342 -8.65 3.90 16.37
CA GLU A 342 -10.07 4.20 16.62
C GLU A 342 -11.03 3.16 16.01
N ALA A 343 -10.73 2.63 14.81
CA ALA A 343 -11.53 1.55 14.21
C ALA A 343 -11.48 0.24 14.99
N VAL A 344 -10.36 -0.03 15.68
CA VAL A 344 -10.18 -1.20 16.55
C VAL A 344 -10.83 -1.00 17.92
N ASP A 345 -10.83 0.23 18.46
CA ASP A 345 -11.52 0.54 19.73
C ASP A 345 -13.05 0.49 19.58
N LEU A 346 -13.59 0.87 18.42
CA LEU A 346 -15.01 0.76 18.09
C LEU A 346 -15.46 -0.70 17.87
N GLU A 347 -14.64 -1.51 17.19
CA GLU A 347 -14.95 -2.91 16.90
C GLU A 347 -13.76 -3.85 17.21
N PRO A 348 -13.49 -4.17 18.50
CA PRO A 348 -12.30 -4.93 18.89
C PRO A 348 -12.18 -6.34 18.27
N ASN A 349 -13.29 -6.94 17.86
CA ASN A 349 -13.31 -8.27 17.26
C ASN A 349 -13.31 -8.24 15.71
N ASN A 350 -13.23 -7.06 15.09
CA ASN A 350 -13.14 -6.94 13.63
C ASN A 350 -11.68 -7.15 13.17
N HIS A 351 -11.38 -8.34 12.62
CA HIS A 351 -10.04 -8.68 12.14
C HIS A 351 -9.52 -7.74 11.04
N PRO A 352 -10.30 -7.36 10.00
CA PRO A 352 -9.91 -6.29 9.07
C PRO A 352 -9.49 -4.96 9.70
N ASN A 353 -10.18 -4.48 10.75
CA ASN A 353 -9.78 -3.25 11.44
C ASN A 353 -8.42 -3.44 12.14
N ARG A 354 -8.21 -4.60 12.80
CA ARG A 354 -6.94 -4.92 13.48
C ARG A 354 -5.79 -5.10 12.50
N LEU A 355 -6.01 -5.70 11.34
CA LEU A 355 -5.01 -5.85 10.28
C LEU A 355 -4.59 -4.52 9.68
N GLN A 356 -5.52 -3.58 9.46
CA GLN A 356 -5.16 -2.22 9.05
C GLN A 356 -4.26 -1.53 10.09
N TRP A 357 -4.48 -1.77 11.39
CA TRP A 357 -3.61 -1.24 12.43
C TRP A 357 -2.22 -1.91 12.43
N VAL A 358 -2.13 -3.22 12.18
CA VAL A 358 -0.84 -3.93 11.97
C VAL A 358 -0.03 -3.24 10.86
N LYS A 359 -0.67 -3.00 9.70
CA LYS A 359 -0.07 -2.34 8.52
C LYS A 359 0.46 -0.95 8.87
N CYS A 360 -0.34 -0.10 9.54
CA CYS A 360 0.10 1.22 10.00
C CYS A 360 1.26 1.16 11.02
N LEU A 361 1.20 0.25 11.99
CA LEU A 361 2.24 0.07 13.01
C LEU A 361 3.56 -0.42 12.38
N SER A 362 3.49 -1.30 11.37
CA SER A 362 4.64 -1.77 10.59
C SER A 362 5.32 -0.61 9.83
N GLN A 363 4.53 0.21 9.12
CA GLN A 363 5.01 1.38 8.37
C GLN A 363 5.54 2.51 9.28
N LEU A 364 5.10 2.60 10.54
CA LEU A 364 5.63 3.52 11.56
C LEU A 364 6.77 2.91 12.40
N ALA A 365 7.38 1.82 11.94
CA ALA A 365 8.47 1.11 12.60
C ALA A 365 8.18 0.58 14.02
N ARG A 366 6.90 0.39 14.38
CA ARG A 366 6.45 -0.10 15.70
C ARG A 366 6.27 -1.63 15.70
N TYR A 367 7.30 -2.35 15.24
CA TYR A 367 7.19 -3.78 14.89
C TYR A 367 6.70 -4.69 16.00
N ASP A 368 7.14 -4.50 17.26
CA ASP A 368 6.64 -5.28 18.40
C ASP A 368 5.12 -5.16 18.57
N GLN A 369 4.59 -3.94 18.41
CA GLN A 369 3.15 -3.68 18.48
C GLN A 369 2.42 -4.31 17.28
N ALA A 370 2.97 -4.17 16.06
CA ALA A 370 2.41 -4.78 14.86
C ALA A 370 2.32 -6.31 14.99
N VAL A 371 3.40 -6.96 15.43
CA VAL A 371 3.48 -8.40 15.71
C VAL A 371 2.45 -8.83 16.75
N ASP A 372 2.30 -8.08 17.85
CA ASP A 372 1.31 -8.39 18.89
C ASP A 372 -0.14 -8.14 18.46
N GLN A 373 -0.42 -7.21 17.55
CA GLN A 373 -1.76 -7.07 16.96
C GLN A 373 -2.05 -8.19 15.95
N ALA A 374 -1.07 -8.63 15.17
CA ALA A 374 -1.23 -9.71 14.18
C ALA A 374 -1.43 -11.09 14.84
N LYS A 375 -0.70 -11.39 15.93
CA LYS A 375 -0.93 -12.60 16.76
C LYS A 375 -2.39 -12.72 17.19
N LYS A 376 -3.01 -11.64 17.68
CA LYS A 376 -4.42 -11.62 18.14
C LYS A 376 -5.43 -11.98 17.03
N VAL A 377 -5.06 -11.77 15.76
CA VAL A 377 -5.88 -12.23 14.61
C VAL A 377 -5.67 -13.72 14.37
N LEU A 378 -4.42 -14.21 14.38
CA LEU A 378 -4.10 -15.64 14.20
C LEU A 378 -4.59 -16.53 15.36
N GLU A 379 -4.67 -15.99 16.57
CA GLU A 379 -5.16 -16.65 17.79
C GLU A 379 -6.70 -16.60 17.94
N SER A 380 -7.40 -15.82 17.10
CA SER A 380 -8.87 -15.70 17.14
C SER A 380 -9.55 -16.98 16.62
N SER A 381 -10.43 -17.57 17.43
CA SER A 381 -11.13 -18.82 17.08
C SER A 381 -12.16 -18.68 15.96
N ASP A 382 -12.50 -17.45 15.59
CA ASP A 382 -13.51 -17.06 14.59
C ASP A 382 -12.89 -16.37 13.36
N VAL A 383 -11.55 -16.36 13.23
CA VAL A 383 -10.86 -15.71 12.11
C VAL A 383 -11.24 -16.35 10.77
N LYS A 384 -11.70 -15.52 9.83
CA LYS A 384 -12.08 -15.96 8.47
C LYS A 384 -10.82 -16.38 7.69
N PRO A 385 -10.91 -17.33 6.74
CA PRO A 385 -9.77 -17.76 5.92
C PRO A 385 -8.99 -16.59 5.29
N MET A 386 -9.68 -15.63 4.66
CA MET A 386 -9.04 -14.48 4.02
C MET A 386 -8.28 -13.57 5.01
N ASP A 387 -8.86 -13.32 6.19
CA ASP A 387 -8.22 -12.49 7.21
C ASP A 387 -7.08 -13.23 7.91
N LYS A 388 -7.14 -14.57 8.00
CA LYS A 388 -6.03 -15.42 8.44
C LYS A 388 -4.87 -15.44 7.44
N ALA A 389 -5.17 -15.47 6.14
CA ALA A 389 -4.15 -15.36 5.09
C ALA A 389 -3.41 -14.02 5.18
N ARG A 390 -4.14 -12.91 5.31
CA ARG A 390 -3.59 -11.56 5.55
C ARG A 390 -2.74 -11.51 6.82
N ALA A 391 -3.21 -12.10 7.92
CA ALA A 391 -2.46 -12.13 9.17
C ALA A 391 -1.15 -12.92 9.07
N PHE A 392 -1.08 -13.96 8.23
CA PHE A 392 0.18 -14.64 7.93
C PHE A 392 1.09 -13.82 7.01
N GLU A 393 0.54 -13.10 6.04
CA GLU A 393 1.28 -12.24 5.11
C GLU A 393 1.93 -11.06 5.84
N GLU A 394 1.18 -10.29 6.63
CA GLU A 394 1.69 -9.23 7.50
C GLU A 394 2.76 -9.75 8.49
N MET A 395 2.53 -10.93 9.11
CA MET A 395 3.53 -11.58 9.96
C MET A 395 4.80 -12.02 9.21
N ALA A 396 4.70 -12.31 7.91
CA ALA A 396 5.83 -12.66 7.07
C ALA A 396 6.67 -11.42 6.71
N GLN A 397 6.01 -10.31 6.36
CA GLN A 397 6.69 -9.01 6.20
C GLN A 397 7.41 -8.61 7.49
N LEU A 398 6.72 -8.63 8.63
CA LEU A 398 7.30 -8.33 9.94
C LEU A 398 8.45 -9.28 10.32
N ALA A 399 8.37 -10.56 9.94
CA ALA A 399 9.47 -11.50 10.15
C ALA A 399 10.71 -11.15 9.29
N SER A 400 10.52 -10.69 8.05
CA SER A 400 11.63 -10.32 7.16
C SER A 400 12.50 -9.17 7.68
N LEU A 401 11.92 -8.29 8.50
CA LEU A 401 12.59 -7.17 9.17
C LEU A 401 13.34 -7.57 10.46
N GLY A 402 13.20 -8.83 10.90
CA GLY A 402 13.82 -9.33 12.13
C GLY A 402 15.29 -9.74 11.96
N SER A 403 15.86 -10.30 13.04
CA SER A 403 17.19 -10.92 13.00
C SER A 403 17.25 -12.11 12.03
N SER A 404 18.46 -12.57 11.70
CA SER A 404 18.68 -13.69 10.76
C SER A 404 17.85 -14.96 11.07
N ASP A 405 17.62 -15.26 12.35
CA ASP A 405 16.79 -16.41 12.78
C ASP A 405 15.27 -16.15 12.66
N VAL A 406 14.86 -14.88 12.69
CA VAL A 406 13.45 -14.47 12.54
C VAL A 406 13.09 -14.35 11.05
N SER A 407 13.96 -13.77 10.22
CA SER A 407 13.71 -13.61 8.78
C SER A 407 13.70 -14.93 8.00
N GLN A 408 14.38 -15.96 8.50
CA GLN A 408 14.20 -17.35 8.04
C GLN A 408 12.74 -17.84 8.10
N ARG A 409 11.89 -17.23 8.94
CA ARG A 409 10.45 -17.57 9.05
C ARG A 409 9.57 -16.86 8.02
N ALA A 410 10.05 -15.83 7.33
CA ALA A 410 9.25 -15.04 6.41
C ALA A 410 8.68 -15.89 5.25
N ILE A 411 9.52 -16.67 4.56
CA ILE A 411 9.05 -17.53 3.45
C ILE A 411 8.01 -18.57 3.93
N PRO A 412 8.23 -19.36 4.99
CA PRO A 412 7.19 -20.26 5.55
C PRO A 412 5.88 -19.57 5.97
N LEU A 413 5.91 -18.29 6.32
CA LEU A 413 4.69 -17.53 6.64
C LEU A 413 3.98 -17.05 5.36
N HIS A 414 4.69 -16.55 4.35
CA HIS A 414 4.10 -16.26 3.03
C HIS A 414 3.53 -17.53 2.37
N THR A 415 4.20 -18.68 2.48
CA THR A 415 3.68 -19.97 1.99
C THR A 415 2.32 -20.29 2.62
N LYS A 416 2.14 -20.08 3.93
CA LYS A 416 0.86 -20.28 4.62
C LYS A 416 -0.22 -19.27 4.23
N ALA A 417 0.17 -18.05 3.84
CA ALA A 417 -0.76 -17.09 3.25
C ALA A 417 -1.22 -17.55 1.86
N ILE A 418 -0.30 -18.07 1.03
CA ILE A 418 -0.57 -18.63 -0.31
C ILE A 418 -1.45 -19.89 -0.23
N GLU A 419 -1.14 -20.84 0.64
CA GLU A 419 -1.92 -22.09 0.86
C GLU A 419 -3.40 -21.85 1.19
N ILE A 420 -3.70 -20.71 1.83
CA ILE A 420 -5.07 -20.30 2.14
C ILE A 420 -5.67 -19.49 0.98
N ALA A 421 -4.91 -18.55 0.40
CA ALA A 421 -5.40 -17.69 -0.68
C ALA A 421 -5.67 -18.46 -1.99
N ASP A 422 -4.87 -19.47 -2.34
CA ASP A 422 -5.06 -20.30 -3.55
C ASP A 422 -6.42 -21.03 -3.54
N LYS A 423 -6.84 -21.50 -2.35
CA LYS A 423 -8.16 -22.12 -2.12
C LYS A 423 -9.30 -21.12 -2.29
N LEU A 424 -9.07 -19.85 -1.99
CA LEU A 424 -10.04 -18.74 -2.13
C LEU A 424 -10.03 -18.09 -3.53
N ALA A 425 -8.91 -18.19 -4.26
CA ALA A 425 -8.71 -17.63 -5.61
C ALA A 425 -9.55 -18.33 -6.70
N ASN A 426 -10.37 -19.30 -6.33
CA ASN A 426 -11.36 -19.96 -7.18
C ASN A 426 -12.80 -19.81 -6.65
N SER A 427 -13.06 -18.86 -5.74
CA SER A 427 -14.39 -18.65 -5.14
C SER A 427 -15.44 -18.13 -6.14
N ASP A 428 -16.68 -18.62 -6.01
CA ASP A 428 -17.87 -18.07 -6.68
C ASP A 428 -18.11 -16.59 -6.32
N ASN A 429 -17.66 -16.16 -5.14
CA ASN A 429 -17.72 -14.76 -4.72
C ASN A 429 -16.55 -13.99 -5.34
N THR A 430 -16.84 -13.14 -6.34
CA THR A 430 -15.84 -12.31 -7.04
C THR A 430 -15.01 -11.42 -6.12
N ASP A 431 -15.60 -10.77 -5.12
CA ASP A 431 -14.85 -9.90 -4.20
C ASP A 431 -13.81 -10.69 -3.40
N LEU A 432 -14.19 -11.89 -2.96
CA LEU A 432 -13.32 -12.82 -2.23
C LEU A 432 -12.24 -13.41 -3.16
N ARG A 433 -12.61 -13.78 -4.38
CA ARG A 433 -11.70 -14.29 -5.41
C ARG A 433 -10.62 -13.27 -5.76
N HIS A 434 -11.02 -12.04 -6.10
CA HIS A 434 -10.12 -10.93 -6.43
C HIS A 434 -9.25 -10.53 -5.24
N ALA A 435 -9.80 -10.51 -4.01
CA ALA A 435 -9.02 -10.24 -2.79
C ALA A 435 -7.96 -11.32 -2.53
N ALA A 436 -8.25 -12.58 -2.83
CA ALA A 436 -7.31 -13.68 -2.71
C ALA A 436 -6.24 -13.65 -3.81
N GLN A 437 -6.61 -13.41 -5.07
CA GLN A 437 -5.66 -13.22 -6.18
C GLN A 437 -4.71 -12.04 -5.93
N CYS A 438 -5.22 -10.92 -5.38
CA CYS A 438 -4.42 -9.81 -4.87
C CYS A 438 -3.37 -10.28 -3.85
N LEU A 439 -3.77 -11.05 -2.83
CA LEU A 439 -2.85 -11.54 -1.81
C LEU A 439 -1.80 -12.51 -2.39
N LEU A 440 -2.17 -13.33 -3.37
CA LEU A 440 -1.21 -14.21 -4.08
C LEU A 440 -0.16 -13.38 -4.83
N ILE A 441 -0.54 -12.28 -5.50
CA ILE A 441 0.39 -11.36 -6.14
C ILE A 441 1.34 -10.76 -5.10
N ASP A 442 0.80 -10.19 -4.02
CA ASP A 442 1.57 -9.56 -2.94
C ASP A 442 2.56 -10.55 -2.30
N ALA A 443 2.12 -11.76 -1.95
CA ALA A 443 2.96 -12.80 -1.35
C ALA A 443 4.01 -13.39 -2.32
N HIS A 444 3.70 -13.53 -3.62
CA HIS A 444 4.68 -13.97 -4.63
C HIS A 444 5.81 -12.94 -4.82
N LEU A 445 5.48 -11.64 -4.87
CA LEU A 445 6.47 -10.57 -4.96
C LEU A 445 7.34 -10.47 -3.69
N ALA A 446 6.73 -10.68 -2.53
CA ALA A 446 7.46 -10.73 -1.27
C ALA A 446 8.45 -11.92 -1.22
N ILE A 447 8.02 -13.14 -1.58
CA ILE A 447 8.91 -14.31 -1.68
C ILE A 447 10.04 -14.07 -2.70
N ALA A 448 9.76 -13.46 -3.86
CA ALA A 448 10.79 -13.11 -4.85
C ALA A 448 11.87 -12.20 -4.23
N THR A 449 11.46 -11.19 -3.46
CA THR A 449 12.35 -10.27 -2.74
C THR A 449 13.17 -10.99 -1.67
N GLN A 450 12.53 -11.84 -0.84
CA GLN A 450 13.21 -12.63 0.20
C GLN A 450 14.25 -13.60 -0.39
N ILE A 451 13.96 -14.22 -1.54
CA ILE A 451 14.92 -15.11 -2.22
C ILE A 451 16.09 -14.34 -2.82
N ALA A 452 15.86 -13.13 -3.33
CA ALA A 452 16.94 -12.29 -3.87
C ALA A 452 17.88 -11.81 -2.74
N GLN A 453 17.31 -11.26 -1.66
CA GLN A 453 18.07 -10.78 -0.49
C GLN A 453 18.81 -11.92 0.25
N GLY A 454 18.18 -13.09 0.41
CA GLY A 454 18.77 -14.23 1.10
C GLY A 454 19.86 -14.98 0.32
N ASN A 455 20.68 -15.76 1.03
CA ASN A 455 21.79 -16.55 0.48
C ASN A 455 21.35 -17.86 -0.22
N PHE A 456 20.32 -17.82 -1.06
CA PHE A 456 19.76 -19.00 -1.75
C PHE A 456 20.62 -19.50 -2.93
N GLN A 457 20.53 -20.79 -3.24
CA GLN A 457 20.98 -21.34 -4.52
C GLN A 457 20.07 -20.83 -5.63
N ASP A 458 20.57 -20.77 -6.87
CA ASP A 458 19.78 -20.54 -8.07
C ASP A 458 18.81 -19.33 -8.02
N LYS A 459 19.15 -18.27 -7.25
CA LYS A 459 18.32 -17.04 -7.14
C LYS A 459 17.89 -16.51 -8.52
N ASN A 460 18.86 -16.49 -9.44
CA ASN A 460 18.75 -16.04 -10.83
C ASN A 460 17.76 -16.88 -11.68
N ARG A 461 17.27 -18.02 -11.17
CA ARG A 461 16.17 -18.83 -11.73
C ARG A 461 14.90 -18.70 -10.89
N ALA A 462 15.01 -18.81 -9.56
CA ALA A 462 13.86 -18.81 -8.65
C ALA A 462 13.14 -17.46 -8.60
N VAL A 463 13.86 -16.33 -8.54
CA VAL A 463 13.29 -14.99 -8.43
C VAL A 463 12.43 -14.64 -9.66
N PRO A 464 12.89 -14.83 -10.92
CA PRO A 464 12.03 -14.68 -12.10
C PRO A 464 10.74 -15.51 -12.06
N GLN A 465 10.78 -16.75 -11.58
CA GLN A 465 9.59 -17.63 -11.56
C GLN A 465 8.49 -17.16 -10.59
N TRP A 466 8.85 -16.51 -9.48
CA TRP A 466 7.87 -15.90 -8.58
C TRP A 466 7.31 -14.59 -9.13
N ILE A 467 8.14 -13.78 -9.80
CA ILE A 467 7.70 -12.57 -10.51
C ILE A 467 6.77 -12.92 -11.67
N GLU A 468 7.08 -13.96 -12.45
CA GLU A 468 6.26 -14.47 -13.56
C GLU A 468 4.86 -14.92 -13.07
N ARG A 469 4.76 -15.56 -11.91
CA ARG A 469 3.48 -15.90 -11.26
C ARG A 469 2.69 -14.67 -10.83
N ALA A 470 3.35 -13.68 -10.22
CA ALA A 470 2.71 -12.43 -9.82
C ALA A 470 2.21 -11.61 -11.03
N SER A 471 3.03 -11.53 -12.09
CA SER A 471 2.67 -10.90 -13.36
C SER A 471 1.47 -11.62 -14.02
N GLY A 472 1.52 -12.94 -14.18
CA GLY A 472 0.43 -13.71 -14.81
C GLY A 472 -0.92 -13.59 -14.08
N LEU A 473 -0.91 -13.55 -12.73
CA LEU A 473 -2.11 -13.28 -11.93
C LEU A 473 -2.60 -11.82 -12.08
N THR A 474 -1.68 -10.88 -12.23
CA THR A 474 -1.99 -9.45 -12.41
C THR A 474 -2.64 -9.19 -13.76
N GLU A 475 -2.10 -9.76 -14.84
CA GLU A 475 -2.68 -9.63 -16.18
C GLU A 475 -4.08 -10.29 -16.25
N ALA A 476 -4.26 -11.46 -15.62
CA ALA A 476 -5.57 -12.10 -15.53
C ALA A 476 -6.61 -11.24 -14.77
N LEU A 477 -6.20 -10.52 -13.72
CA LEU A 477 -7.08 -9.56 -13.03
C LEU A 477 -7.40 -8.35 -13.90
N ILE A 478 -6.45 -7.85 -14.69
CA ILE A 478 -6.64 -6.71 -15.60
C ILE A 478 -7.57 -7.07 -16.78
N ASP A 479 -7.49 -8.30 -17.28
CA ASP A 479 -8.42 -8.85 -18.28
C ASP A 479 -9.85 -9.06 -17.72
N GLU A 480 -10.01 -9.36 -16.41
CA GLU A 480 -11.33 -9.39 -15.73
C GLU A 480 -11.87 -7.97 -15.44
N ASP A 481 -11.01 -7.04 -14.99
CA ASP A 481 -11.38 -5.67 -14.63
C ASP A 481 -10.16 -4.71 -14.74
N SER A 482 -10.22 -3.76 -15.68
CA SER A 482 -9.12 -2.79 -15.91
C SER A 482 -8.79 -1.95 -14.68
N ALA A 483 -9.68 -1.86 -13.70
CA ALA A 483 -9.45 -1.21 -12.42
C ALA A 483 -8.34 -1.85 -11.56
N TYR A 484 -7.79 -3.01 -11.96
CA TYR A 484 -6.57 -3.60 -11.38
C TYR A 484 -5.26 -3.16 -12.06
N LEU A 485 -5.30 -2.31 -13.10
CA LEU A 485 -4.11 -1.82 -13.81
C LEU A 485 -2.97 -1.28 -12.91
N PRO A 486 -3.21 -0.59 -11.77
CA PRO A 486 -2.14 -0.20 -10.85
C PRO A 486 -1.30 -1.36 -10.28
N ARG A 487 -1.83 -2.59 -10.26
CA ARG A 487 -1.05 -3.78 -9.83
C ARG A 487 0.09 -4.10 -10.80
N ARG A 488 -0.01 -3.76 -12.10
CA ARG A 488 1.09 -3.95 -13.07
C ARG A 488 2.29 -3.05 -12.74
N LEU A 489 2.02 -1.80 -12.34
CA LEU A 489 3.05 -0.88 -11.85
C LEU A 489 3.73 -1.44 -10.58
N GLN A 490 2.95 -1.95 -9.63
CA GLN A 490 3.49 -2.59 -8.43
C GLN A 490 4.35 -3.82 -8.74
N VAL A 491 3.93 -4.68 -9.69
CA VAL A 491 4.74 -5.83 -10.16
C VAL A 491 6.06 -5.34 -10.76
N SER A 492 6.02 -4.35 -11.66
CA SER A 492 7.22 -3.75 -12.27
C SER A 492 8.19 -3.17 -11.22
N VAL A 493 7.70 -2.39 -10.25
CA VAL A 493 8.50 -1.85 -9.12
C VAL A 493 9.13 -2.97 -8.31
N SER A 494 8.34 -3.99 -7.94
CA SER A 494 8.78 -5.09 -7.07
C SER A 494 9.75 -6.03 -7.79
N ALA A 495 9.58 -6.24 -9.10
CA ALA A 495 10.50 -7.00 -9.94
C ALA A 495 11.87 -6.31 -10.03
N LEU A 496 11.88 -4.99 -10.18
CA LEU A 496 13.11 -4.18 -10.14
C LEU A 496 13.74 -4.21 -8.75
N ALA A 497 12.96 -4.04 -7.68
CA ALA A 497 13.44 -4.10 -6.29
C ALA A 497 14.13 -5.45 -5.98
N ALA A 498 13.50 -6.58 -6.31
CA ALA A 498 14.11 -7.91 -6.17
C ALA A 498 15.36 -8.05 -7.06
N ALA A 499 15.33 -7.52 -8.29
CA ALA A 499 16.46 -7.61 -9.23
C ALA A 499 17.72 -6.83 -8.79
N THR A 500 17.62 -5.84 -7.90
CA THR A 500 18.80 -5.16 -7.31
C THR A 500 19.71 -6.13 -6.52
N ASN A 501 19.18 -7.26 -6.04
CA ASN A 501 19.90 -8.22 -5.18
C ASN A 501 20.30 -9.52 -5.91
N LEU A 502 20.24 -9.55 -7.24
CA LEU A 502 20.66 -10.70 -8.06
C LEU A 502 22.14 -10.65 -8.43
N ASP A 503 22.82 -11.80 -8.34
CA ASP A 503 24.25 -11.94 -8.70
C ASP A 503 24.51 -11.67 -10.20
N LYS A 504 23.46 -11.74 -11.03
CA LYS A 504 23.48 -11.39 -12.45
C LYS A 504 22.38 -10.36 -12.75
N PRO A 505 22.67 -9.06 -12.64
CA PRO A 505 21.66 -8.01 -12.80
C PRO A 505 21.05 -7.98 -14.22
N ILE A 506 19.72 -8.06 -14.26
CA ILE A 506 18.90 -8.05 -15.49
C ILE A 506 19.01 -6.70 -16.23
N ASN A 507 18.49 -6.62 -17.46
CA ASN A 507 18.25 -5.32 -18.09
C ASN A 507 16.96 -4.72 -17.51
N PRO A 508 16.98 -3.56 -16.82
CA PRO A 508 15.77 -3.03 -16.19
C PRO A 508 14.78 -2.43 -17.20
N ASN A 509 15.24 -2.11 -18.42
CA ASN A 509 14.44 -1.36 -19.40
C ASN A 509 13.05 -1.94 -19.68
N LEU A 510 12.86 -3.26 -19.69
CA LEU A 510 11.54 -3.85 -19.98
C LEU A 510 10.53 -3.53 -18.87
N TRP A 511 10.93 -3.62 -17.60
CA TRP A 511 10.08 -3.26 -16.46
C TRP A 511 9.89 -1.74 -16.35
N ILE A 512 10.87 -0.93 -16.78
CA ILE A 512 10.70 0.53 -16.89
C ILE A 512 9.74 0.90 -18.02
N GLU A 513 9.86 0.29 -19.20
CA GLU A 513 8.96 0.50 -20.33
C GLU A 513 7.53 0.08 -19.96
N GLU A 514 7.34 -1.00 -19.20
CA GLU A 514 6.05 -1.44 -18.66
C GLU A 514 5.49 -0.48 -17.59
N ALA A 515 6.32 0.01 -16.66
CA ALA A 515 5.93 1.00 -15.65
C ALA A 515 5.55 2.35 -16.28
N GLU A 516 6.39 2.89 -17.18
CA GLU A 516 6.15 4.12 -17.94
C GLU A 516 4.81 4.03 -18.72
N GLN A 517 4.56 2.92 -19.42
CA GLN A 517 3.30 2.67 -20.13
C GLN A 517 2.09 2.56 -19.19
N THR A 518 2.25 1.89 -18.04
CA THR A 518 1.16 1.72 -17.06
C THR A 518 0.75 3.06 -16.45
N VAL A 519 1.73 3.90 -16.05
CA VAL A 519 1.44 5.26 -15.55
C VAL A 519 0.79 6.10 -16.64
N THR A 520 1.31 6.07 -17.87
CA THR A 520 0.73 6.82 -19.00
C THR A 520 -0.74 6.47 -19.23
N LEU A 521 -1.12 5.19 -19.13
CA LEU A 521 -2.52 4.76 -19.25
C LEU A 521 -3.38 5.27 -18.08
N LEU A 522 -2.89 5.13 -16.85
CA LEU A 522 -3.60 5.60 -15.65
C LEU A 522 -3.83 7.12 -15.69
N GLU A 523 -2.82 7.91 -16.07
CA GLU A 523 -2.91 9.37 -16.21
C GLU A 523 -3.84 9.82 -17.36
N THR A 524 -4.22 8.95 -18.29
CA THR A 524 -5.25 9.28 -19.30
C THR A 524 -6.69 9.08 -18.81
N GLU A 525 -6.90 8.33 -17.73
CA GLU A 525 -8.22 8.08 -17.14
C GLU A 525 -8.43 8.81 -15.80
N ILE A 526 -7.34 9.12 -15.07
CA ILE A 526 -7.34 9.65 -13.70
C ILE A 526 -6.74 11.06 -13.68
N SER A 527 -7.52 12.02 -13.18
CA SER A 527 -7.10 13.42 -13.01
C SER A 527 -6.84 13.83 -11.56
N ASP A 528 -7.15 12.98 -10.58
CA ASP A 528 -6.97 13.28 -9.16
C ASP A 528 -5.48 13.35 -8.78
N ARG A 529 -5.06 14.53 -8.32
CA ARG A 529 -3.65 14.82 -8.02
C ARG A 529 -3.08 13.86 -6.96
N LEU A 530 -3.82 13.51 -5.91
CA LEU A 530 -3.31 12.57 -4.89
C LEU A 530 -3.13 11.16 -5.48
N THR A 531 -4.06 10.68 -6.29
CA THR A 531 -3.94 9.37 -6.96
C THR A 531 -2.75 9.34 -7.92
N CYS A 532 -2.59 10.36 -8.78
CA CYS A 532 -1.45 10.43 -9.70
C CYS A 532 -0.10 10.58 -8.94
N SER A 533 -0.07 11.31 -7.82
CA SER A 533 1.13 11.38 -6.96
C SER A 533 1.54 10.03 -6.36
N GLN A 534 0.62 9.07 -6.16
CA GLN A 534 0.98 7.71 -5.76
C GLN A 534 1.64 6.92 -6.90
N PHE A 535 1.16 7.09 -8.14
CA PHE A 535 1.78 6.48 -9.32
C PHE A 535 3.16 7.06 -9.60
N ASP A 536 3.33 8.38 -9.42
CA ASP A 536 4.63 9.06 -9.51
C ASP A 536 5.63 8.61 -8.45
N TRP A 537 5.17 8.41 -7.21
CA TRP A 537 5.99 7.82 -6.16
C TRP A 537 6.46 6.40 -6.54
N GLN A 538 5.55 5.55 -7.03
CA GLN A 538 5.91 4.19 -7.47
C GLN A 538 6.86 4.20 -8.67
N LEU A 539 6.63 5.04 -9.67
CA LEU A 539 7.51 5.18 -10.84
C LEU A 539 8.89 5.72 -10.46
N GLY A 540 8.95 6.65 -9.51
CA GLY A 540 10.21 7.12 -8.91
C GLY A 540 11.01 6.01 -8.23
N LEU A 541 10.35 5.11 -7.51
CA LEU A 541 10.98 3.90 -6.95
C LEU A 541 11.46 2.92 -8.04
N ALA A 542 10.70 2.75 -9.13
CA ALA A 542 11.13 1.95 -10.28
C ALA A 542 12.45 2.50 -10.87
N TYR A 543 12.52 3.82 -11.09
CA TYR A 543 13.75 4.47 -11.57
C TYR A 543 14.92 4.35 -10.58
N LEU A 544 14.69 4.46 -9.25
CA LEU A 544 15.72 4.23 -8.24
C LEU A 544 16.30 2.81 -8.36
N HIS A 545 15.46 1.78 -8.41
CA HIS A 545 15.92 0.40 -8.57
C HIS A 545 16.61 0.15 -9.92
N ALA A 546 16.16 0.79 -11.00
CA ALA A 546 16.83 0.72 -12.31
C ALA A 546 18.20 1.42 -12.32
N ALA A 547 18.38 2.48 -11.53
CA ALA A 547 19.67 3.15 -11.33
C ALA A 547 20.67 2.21 -10.61
N ASP A 548 20.25 1.56 -9.53
CA ASP A 548 21.04 0.55 -8.80
C ASP A 548 21.45 -0.60 -9.72
N ILE A 549 20.51 -1.14 -10.49
CA ILE A 549 20.77 -2.23 -11.46
C ILE A 549 21.79 -1.81 -12.52
N GLU A 550 21.63 -0.64 -13.15
CA GLU A 550 22.56 -0.16 -14.19
C GLU A 550 23.92 0.28 -13.63
N HIS A 551 24.01 0.69 -12.36
CA HIS A 551 25.28 0.91 -11.66
C HIS A 551 26.07 -0.39 -11.57
N VAL A 552 25.48 -1.47 -11.04
CA VAL A 552 26.16 -2.79 -10.96
C VAL A 552 26.54 -3.32 -12.35
N ARG A 553 25.72 -3.05 -13.37
CA ARG A 553 26.01 -3.38 -14.79
C ARG A 553 27.05 -2.48 -15.45
N SER A 554 27.60 -1.51 -14.73
CA SER A 554 28.56 -0.51 -15.22
C SER A 554 28.05 0.31 -16.42
N GLN A 555 26.75 0.54 -16.51
CA GLN A 555 26.11 1.38 -17.52
C GLN A 555 25.87 2.79 -16.97
N ALA A 556 26.95 3.48 -16.59
CA ALA A 556 26.92 4.76 -15.89
C ALA A 556 26.02 5.85 -16.53
N ALA A 557 25.88 5.85 -17.86
CA ALA A 557 24.97 6.75 -18.57
C ALA A 557 23.48 6.43 -18.30
N SER A 558 23.09 5.16 -18.29
CA SER A 558 21.74 4.73 -17.91
C SER A 558 21.48 4.98 -16.42
N ALA A 559 22.45 4.64 -15.56
CA ALA A 559 22.33 4.82 -14.11
C ALA A 559 22.12 6.30 -13.74
N LYS A 560 22.86 7.24 -14.34
CA LYS A 560 22.61 8.68 -14.17
C LYS A 560 21.30 9.17 -14.81
N ARG A 561 20.80 8.55 -15.88
CA ARG A 561 19.47 8.87 -16.42
C ARG A 561 18.39 8.49 -15.41
N PHE A 562 18.37 7.23 -14.98
CA PHE A 562 17.34 6.73 -14.05
C PHE A 562 17.42 7.40 -12.68
N GLY A 563 18.63 7.63 -12.14
CA GLY A 563 18.79 8.39 -10.89
C GLY A 563 18.20 9.80 -10.96
N LYS A 564 18.30 10.49 -12.11
CA LYS A 564 17.65 11.80 -12.30
C LYS A 564 16.13 11.68 -12.44
N MET A 565 15.63 10.72 -13.20
CA MET A 565 14.17 10.51 -13.35
C MET A 565 13.51 10.10 -12.03
N ALA A 566 14.25 9.41 -11.14
CA ALA A 566 13.83 9.16 -9.75
C ALA A 566 13.80 10.46 -8.92
N GLU A 567 14.81 11.32 -9.05
CA GLU A 567 14.90 12.60 -8.32
C GLU A 567 13.81 13.59 -8.74
N GLU A 568 13.55 13.67 -10.05
CA GLU A 568 12.48 14.47 -10.67
C GLU A 568 11.07 14.04 -10.20
N LYS A 569 10.89 12.79 -9.75
CA LYS A 569 9.60 12.24 -9.25
C LYS A 569 9.49 12.21 -7.72
N LEU A 570 10.57 11.83 -7.01
CA LEU A 570 10.53 11.60 -5.57
C LEU A 570 10.83 12.84 -4.72
N SER A 571 11.56 13.84 -5.24
CA SER A 571 12.07 14.97 -4.44
C SER A 571 10.98 15.77 -3.73
N GLU A 572 9.96 16.25 -4.44
CA GLU A 572 8.85 17.01 -3.84
C GLU A 572 7.92 16.10 -3.02
N LEU A 573 7.56 14.93 -3.57
CA LEU A 573 6.68 13.96 -2.92
C LEU A 573 7.24 13.46 -1.57
N SER A 574 8.56 13.41 -1.41
CA SER A 574 9.19 13.02 -0.14
C SER A 574 8.82 13.95 1.03
N ARG A 575 8.55 15.24 0.77
CA ARG A 575 8.13 16.20 1.82
C ARG A 575 6.71 15.95 2.31
N GLN A 576 5.85 15.41 1.44
CA GLN A 576 4.46 15.07 1.77
C GLN A 576 4.34 13.72 2.49
N ARG A 577 5.45 12.96 2.58
CA ARG A 577 5.56 11.59 3.13
C ARG A 577 6.55 11.52 4.29
N ASP A 578 6.75 12.65 4.97
CA ASP A 578 7.65 12.85 6.10
C ASP A 578 7.28 12.03 7.35
N GLU A 579 5.99 11.73 7.52
CA GLU A 579 5.49 10.83 8.58
C GLU A 579 5.97 9.37 8.46
N LEU A 580 6.54 8.96 7.31
CA LEU A 580 7.11 7.62 7.09
C LEU A 580 8.63 7.61 7.32
N PRO A 581 9.16 6.84 8.28
CA PRO A 581 10.61 6.75 8.55
C PRO A 581 11.45 6.38 7.32
N ASP A 582 10.92 5.49 6.46
CA ASP A 582 11.53 5.01 5.22
C ASP A 582 11.80 6.12 4.19
N THR A 583 11.04 7.21 4.20
CA THR A 583 11.09 8.26 3.16
C THR A 583 12.44 8.96 3.14
N GLY A 584 12.94 9.39 4.30
CA GLY A 584 14.24 10.04 4.42
C GLY A 584 15.39 9.11 4.01
N TYR A 585 15.34 7.85 4.46
CA TYR A 585 16.33 6.83 4.07
C TYR A 585 16.32 6.56 2.56
N THR A 586 15.14 6.49 1.94
CA THR A 586 14.98 6.26 0.50
C THR A 586 15.58 7.42 -0.33
N MET A 587 15.31 8.66 0.06
CA MET A 587 15.92 9.83 -0.58
C MET A 587 17.44 9.89 -0.35
N GLY A 588 17.91 9.56 0.86
CA GLY A 588 19.33 9.45 1.16
C GLY A 588 20.04 8.40 0.29
N ARG A 589 19.40 7.24 0.08
CA ARG A 589 19.87 6.19 -0.84
C ARG A 589 19.90 6.66 -2.29
N LEU A 590 18.87 7.37 -2.77
CA LEU A 590 18.86 7.92 -4.12
C LEU A 590 20.05 8.85 -4.37
N TYR A 591 20.25 9.85 -3.49
CA TYR A 591 21.37 10.79 -3.62
C TYR A 591 22.73 10.09 -3.48
N PHE A 592 22.86 9.09 -2.60
CA PHE A 592 24.05 8.25 -2.54
C PHE A 592 24.32 7.55 -3.88
N GLN A 593 23.32 6.91 -4.49
CA GLN A 593 23.53 6.13 -5.72
C GLN A 593 23.88 7.01 -6.93
N ILE A 594 23.32 8.21 -7.04
CA ILE A 594 23.73 9.19 -8.06
C ILE A 594 25.21 9.57 -7.84
N GLY A 595 25.61 9.90 -6.61
CA GLY A 595 27.00 10.21 -6.26
C GLY A 595 27.97 9.05 -6.51
N ALA A 596 27.55 7.81 -6.19
CA ALA A 596 28.33 6.60 -6.40
C ALA A 596 28.63 6.36 -7.88
N VAL A 597 27.71 6.70 -8.80
CA VAL A 597 27.98 6.58 -10.24
C VAL A 597 29.07 7.55 -10.71
N TYR A 598 29.08 8.80 -10.22
CA TYR A 598 30.16 9.76 -10.50
C TYR A 598 31.52 9.29 -9.93
N ALA A 599 31.55 8.90 -8.65
CA ALA A 599 32.78 8.48 -7.98
C ALA A 599 33.40 7.20 -8.59
N ILE A 600 32.59 6.19 -8.92
CA ILE A 600 33.09 4.86 -9.32
C ILE A 600 33.33 4.74 -10.83
N HIS A 601 32.49 5.35 -11.67
CA HIS A 601 32.61 5.19 -13.13
C HIS A 601 33.27 6.36 -13.84
N GLU A 602 33.40 7.53 -13.21
CA GLU A 602 33.96 8.74 -13.83
C GLU A 602 35.16 9.33 -13.06
N ASP A 603 35.53 8.77 -11.90
CA ASP A 603 36.59 9.27 -10.98
C ASP A 603 36.33 10.70 -10.46
N ASP A 604 35.10 11.20 -10.64
CA ASP A 604 34.67 12.56 -10.29
C ASP A 604 34.13 12.60 -8.86
N HIS A 605 35.06 12.59 -7.91
CA HIS A 605 34.76 12.74 -6.49
C HIS A 605 34.18 14.12 -6.14
N GLU A 606 34.40 15.17 -6.94
CA GLU A 606 33.88 16.52 -6.66
C GLU A 606 32.38 16.61 -6.99
N ALA A 607 31.96 16.11 -8.15
CA ALA A 607 30.55 15.94 -8.47
C ALA A 607 29.85 14.93 -7.55
N ALA A 608 30.54 13.85 -7.16
CA ALA A 608 29.99 12.88 -6.21
C ALA A 608 29.69 13.51 -4.84
N CYS A 609 30.59 14.35 -4.31
CA CYS A 609 30.39 15.01 -3.01
C CYS A 609 29.21 16.01 -3.01
N GLN A 610 28.85 16.59 -4.16
CA GLN A 610 27.65 17.44 -4.28
C GLN A 610 26.38 16.66 -3.94
N TRP A 611 26.23 15.43 -4.48
CA TRP A 611 25.11 14.54 -4.16
C TRP A 611 25.24 13.94 -2.75
N TYR A 612 26.45 13.59 -2.33
CA TYR A 612 26.68 13.06 -0.98
C TYR A 612 26.38 14.08 0.13
N ASN A 613 26.34 15.39 -0.15
CA ASN A 613 25.87 16.38 0.81
C ASN A 613 24.42 16.10 1.21
N GLN A 614 23.54 15.95 0.22
CA GLN A 614 22.12 15.64 0.41
C GLN A 614 21.93 14.23 0.99
N ALA A 615 22.77 13.27 0.58
CA ALA A 615 22.73 11.92 1.13
C ALA A 615 23.13 11.88 2.61
N ALA A 616 24.16 12.61 3.03
CA ALA A 616 24.70 12.57 4.39
C ALA A 616 23.70 13.09 5.43
N GLU A 617 23.01 14.20 5.14
CA GLU A 617 22.01 14.79 6.04
C GLU A 617 20.82 13.84 6.31
N LEU A 618 20.50 12.97 5.35
CA LEU A 618 19.43 11.98 5.46
C LEU A 618 19.93 10.65 6.06
N LEU A 619 21.10 10.17 5.65
CA LEU A 619 21.68 8.89 6.07
C LEU A 619 22.41 8.92 7.42
N LEU A 620 22.68 10.08 8.02
CA LEU A 620 23.19 10.17 9.39
C LEU A 620 22.10 10.08 10.48
N ASN A 621 20.82 10.08 10.09
CA ASN A 621 19.72 9.83 11.01
C ASN A 621 19.64 8.34 11.41
N PRO A 622 19.06 8.00 12.57
CA PRO A 622 18.89 6.61 12.99
C PRO A 622 18.18 5.78 11.91
N VAL A 623 18.82 4.68 11.50
CA VAL A 623 18.36 3.83 10.39
C VAL A 623 17.02 3.17 10.74
N PRO A 624 15.94 3.37 9.97
CA PRO A 624 14.70 2.64 10.18
C PRO A 624 14.88 1.15 9.81
N VAL A 625 14.15 0.22 10.43
CA VAL A 625 14.39 -1.24 10.26
C VAL A 625 13.52 -1.79 9.13
N THR A 626 13.92 -1.51 7.89
CA THR A 626 13.09 -1.68 6.68
C THR A 626 13.72 -2.63 5.65
N THR A 627 12.91 -3.14 4.71
CA THR A 627 13.38 -4.03 3.63
C THR A 627 14.37 -3.36 2.67
N LEU A 628 14.43 -2.02 2.65
CA LEU A 628 15.42 -1.22 1.92
C LEU A 628 16.65 -0.90 2.78
N ALA A 629 16.51 -0.92 4.11
CA ALA A 629 17.50 -0.50 5.10
C ALA A 629 18.40 -1.64 5.59
N VAL A 630 19.00 -2.35 4.64
CA VAL A 630 20.00 -3.40 4.94
C VAL A 630 21.23 -2.76 5.61
N PRO A 631 21.56 -3.07 6.89
CA PRO A 631 22.60 -2.35 7.63
C PRO A 631 23.98 -2.37 6.97
N GLN A 632 24.32 -3.46 6.27
CA GLN A 632 25.55 -3.53 5.49
C GLN A 632 25.60 -2.48 4.38
N GLN A 633 24.57 -2.42 3.52
CA GLN A 633 24.56 -1.52 2.36
C GLN A 633 24.62 -0.06 2.81
N HIS A 634 23.97 0.24 3.93
CA HIS A 634 23.97 1.57 4.53
C HIS A 634 25.35 1.95 5.14
N GLY A 635 25.98 1.05 5.91
CA GLY A 635 27.33 1.29 6.43
C GLY A 635 28.39 1.37 5.32
N ASP A 636 28.32 0.49 4.32
CA ASP A 636 29.16 0.51 3.11
C ASP A 636 28.97 1.83 2.33
N ALA A 637 27.76 2.39 2.29
CA ALA A 637 27.48 3.69 1.67
C ALA A 637 28.17 4.85 2.41
N LEU A 638 27.99 4.95 3.74
CA LEU A 638 28.64 5.99 4.56
C LEU A 638 30.17 5.92 4.47
N VAL A 639 30.75 4.71 4.49
CA VAL A 639 32.20 4.50 4.27
C VAL A 639 32.62 4.95 2.86
N SER A 640 31.84 4.65 1.83
CA SER A 640 32.14 5.04 0.43
C SER A 640 32.05 6.55 0.21
N MET A 641 31.10 7.21 0.88
CA MET A 641 31.00 8.68 0.95
C MET A 641 32.25 9.27 1.63
N GLY A 642 32.64 8.72 2.79
CA GLY A 642 33.83 9.12 3.52
C GLY A 642 35.12 9.04 2.70
N VAL A 643 35.28 8.00 1.86
CA VAL A 643 36.39 7.90 0.90
C VAL A 643 36.39 9.03 -0.13
N SER A 644 35.23 9.51 -0.57
CA SER A 644 35.13 10.60 -1.56
C SER A 644 35.39 11.97 -0.92
N TYR A 645 34.85 12.23 0.27
CA TYR A 645 35.18 13.43 1.05
C TYR A 645 36.68 13.52 1.39
N TRP A 646 37.33 12.36 1.59
CA TRP A 646 38.79 12.31 1.77
C TRP A 646 39.55 12.75 0.51
N ARG A 647 39.00 12.51 -0.69
CA ARG A 647 39.58 12.92 -1.98
C ARG A 647 39.36 14.41 -2.27
N THR A 648 38.23 14.98 -1.86
CA THR A 648 37.94 16.42 -1.98
C THR A 648 38.56 17.27 -0.86
N ASN A 649 39.35 16.65 0.04
CA ASN A 649 40.02 17.28 1.17
C ASN A 649 39.09 17.75 2.33
N GLU A 650 37.85 17.25 2.38
CA GLU A 650 36.94 17.37 3.54
C GLU A 650 37.30 16.33 4.64
N GLN A 651 38.53 16.39 5.14
CA GLN A 651 39.16 15.31 5.92
C GLN A 651 38.46 14.96 7.25
N ASP A 652 37.87 15.93 7.96
CA ASP A 652 37.17 15.65 9.21
C ASP A 652 35.82 14.94 8.95
N ARG A 653 35.03 15.43 7.98
CA ARG A 653 33.76 14.82 7.55
C ARG A 653 33.95 13.43 6.95
N ALA A 654 35.07 13.22 6.26
CA ALA A 654 35.48 11.92 5.75
C ALA A 654 35.67 10.88 6.88
N VAL A 655 36.31 11.29 7.99
CA VAL A 655 36.48 10.43 9.17
C VAL A 655 35.16 10.23 9.90
N GLU A 656 34.35 11.27 10.05
CA GLU A 656 33.01 11.21 10.67
C GLU A 656 32.08 10.20 9.98
N LEU A 657 31.90 10.29 8.66
CA LEU A 657 31.06 9.35 7.90
C LEU A 657 31.63 7.92 7.91
N THR A 658 32.96 7.78 7.87
CA THR A 658 33.59 6.46 7.94
C THR A 658 33.45 5.84 9.35
N LEU A 659 33.44 6.65 10.42
CA LEU A 659 33.14 6.19 11.78
C LEU A 659 31.68 5.75 11.90
N ALA A 660 30.73 6.58 11.47
CA ALA A 660 29.30 6.23 11.51
C ALA A 660 29.01 4.91 10.78
N GLY A 661 29.55 4.76 9.56
CA GLY A 661 29.44 3.51 8.80
C GLY A 661 30.13 2.31 9.46
N VAL A 662 31.24 2.51 10.18
CA VAL A 662 31.85 1.47 11.03
C VAL A 662 30.93 1.07 12.17
N ASP A 663 30.43 2.02 12.95
CA ASP A 663 29.61 1.76 14.14
C ASP A 663 28.31 1.02 13.78
N LEU A 664 27.76 1.28 12.59
CA LEU A 664 26.58 0.61 12.04
C LEU A 664 26.88 -0.82 11.55
N ILE A 665 28.06 -1.07 10.96
CA ILE A 665 28.51 -2.44 10.62
C ILE A 665 28.90 -3.21 11.90
N GLU A 666 29.47 -2.56 12.92
CA GLU A 666 29.75 -3.18 14.23
C GLU A 666 28.44 -3.67 14.88
N GLN A 667 27.40 -2.83 14.94
CA GLN A 667 26.07 -3.21 15.43
C GLN A 667 25.45 -4.38 14.63
N ALA A 668 25.60 -4.38 13.30
CA ALA A 668 25.12 -5.46 12.44
C ALA A 668 25.90 -6.78 12.58
N VAL A 669 27.17 -6.72 12.99
CA VAL A 669 27.98 -7.91 13.34
C VAL A 669 27.59 -8.43 14.73
N ASP A 670 27.45 -7.56 15.72
CA ASP A 670 27.09 -7.92 17.10
C ASP A 670 25.66 -8.49 17.20
N SER A 671 24.75 -8.07 16.32
CA SER A 671 23.39 -8.65 16.18
C SER A 671 23.32 -9.91 15.31
N GLY A 672 24.46 -10.40 14.79
CA GLY A 672 24.53 -11.61 13.98
C GLY A 672 23.96 -11.48 12.56
N LEU A 673 23.67 -10.27 12.08
CA LEU A 673 23.24 -10.03 10.70
C LEU A 673 24.41 -10.14 9.72
N LEU A 674 25.63 -9.78 10.14
CA LEU A 674 26.83 -9.76 9.30
C LEU A 674 28.00 -10.55 9.88
N SER A 675 28.91 -10.96 8.99
CA SER A 675 30.21 -11.49 9.39
C SER A 675 31.15 -10.34 9.78
N SER A 676 31.94 -10.54 10.84
CA SER A 676 33.01 -9.61 11.25
C SER A 676 34.04 -9.32 10.14
N VAL A 677 34.10 -10.14 9.09
CA VAL A 677 34.88 -9.90 7.86
C VAL A 677 34.51 -8.57 7.18
N SER A 678 33.25 -8.14 7.24
CA SER A 678 32.78 -6.88 6.61
C SER A 678 33.49 -5.64 7.18
N LEU A 679 33.89 -5.67 8.47
CA LEU A 679 34.60 -4.57 9.12
C LEU A 679 36.06 -4.38 8.66
N ALA A 680 36.63 -5.31 7.90
CA ALA A 680 38.03 -5.25 7.49
C ALA A 680 38.35 -4.00 6.64
N ILE A 681 37.54 -3.71 5.62
CA ILE A 681 37.74 -2.56 4.71
C ILE A 681 37.52 -1.23 5.45
N PRO A 682 36.40 -1.01 6.17
CA PRO A 682 36.18 0.21 6.95
C PRO A 682 37.29 0.52 7.97
N TYR A 683 37.78 -0.51 8.69
CA TYR A 683 38.91 -0.34 9.62
C TYR A 683 40.24 -0.01 8.93
N GLU A 684 40.53 -0.58 7.74
CA GLU A 684 41.72 -0.19 6.98
C GLU A 684 41.64 1.26 6.47
N ASN A 685 40.45 1.71 6.07
CA ASN A 685 40.18 3.10 5.70
C ASN A 685 40.42 4.05 6.89
N LEU A 686 39.78 3.83 8.04
CA LEU A 686 40.02 4.64 9.26
C LEU A 686 41.50 4.63 9.67
N SER A 687 42.16 3.47 9.63
CA SER A 687 43.59 3.37 9.94
C SER A 687 44.45 4.25 9.01
N ALA A 688 44.12 4.31 7.72
CA ALA A 688 44.80 5.16 6.75
C ALA A 688 44.52 6.66 6.98
N MET A 689 43.26 7.04 7.22
CA MET A 689 42.86 8.43 7.47
C MET A 689 43.51 8.98 8.75
N TYR A 690 43.42 8.25 9.87
CA TYR A 690 44.06 8.66 11.12
C TYR A 690 45.59 8.71 11.01
N GLN A 691 46.21 7.81 10.22
CA GLN A 691 47.66 7.85 9.96
C GLN A 691 48.06 9.13 9.19
N ALA A 692 47.25 9.57 8.23
CA ALA A 692 47.49 10.80 7.48
C ALA A 692 47.26 12.07 8.32
N LEU A 693 46.28 12.05 9.24
CA LEU A 693 46.04 13.11 10.23
C LEU A 693 47.08 13.16 11.38
N GLY A 694 48.10 12.29 11.37
CA GLY A 694 49.10 12.20 12.45
C GLY A 694 48.56 11.67 13.79
N LYS A 695 47.33 11.12 13.80
CA LYS A 695 46.66 10.58 14.99
C LYS A 695 47.08 9.11 15.18
N GLU A 696 48.32 8.90 15.62
CA GLU A 696 48.99 7.57 15.64
C GLU A 696 48.26 6.50 16.47
N GLU A 697 47.65 6.87 17.60
CA GLU A 697 46.93 5.95 18.49
C GLU A 697 45.70 5.31 17.84
N PRO A 698 44.68 6.07 17.36
CA PRO A 698 43.54 5.48 16.66
C PRO A 698 43.96 4.80 15.34
N ALA A 699 44.95 5.34 14.62
CA ALA A 699 45.50 4.69 13.43
C ALA A 699 46.02 3.26 13.74
N SER A 700 46.66 3.10 14.89
CA SER A 700 47.17 1.82 15.39
C SER A 700 46.05 0.90 15.91
N ARG A 701 45.02 1.45 16.59
CA ARG A 701 43.83 0.70 17.03
C ARG A 701 43.14 0.03 15.84
N TYR A 702 42.75 0.80 14.82
CA TYR A 702 42.02 0.27 13.68
C TYR A 702 42.88 -0.69 12.82
N GLN A 703 44.20 -0.46 12.71
CA GLN A 703 45.11 -1.42 12.07
C GLN A 703 45.13 -2.78 12.79
N GLN A 704 45.05 -2.79 14.12
CA GLN A 704 45.01 -4.04 14.89
C GLN A 704 43.66 -4.75 14.74
N LEU A 705 42.55 -4.02 14.67
CA LEU A 705 41.22 -4.59 14.47
C LEU A 705 41.09 -5.25 13.08
N ALA A 706 41.46 -4.54 12.01
CA ALA A 706 41.52 -5.09 10.65
C ALA A 706 42.40 -6.35 10.55
N ARG A 707 43.56 -6.36 11.23
CA ARG A 707 44.45 -7.53 11.30
C ARG A 707 43.88 -8.70 12.08
N LYS A 708 43.12 -8.48 13.16
CA LYS A 708 42.46 -9.57 13.90
C LYS A 708 41.49 -10.31 12.98
N ILE A 709 40.58 -9.57 12.35
CA ILE A 709 39.57 -10.07 11.41
C ILE A 709 40.21 -10.81 10.24
N SER A 710 41.13 -10.18 9.51
CA SER A 710 41.80 -10.79 8.36
C SER A 710 42.70 -11.99 8.73
N SER A 711 43.06 -12.15 10.01
CA SER A 711 43.78 -13.33 10.52
C SER A 711 42.88 -14.49 10.97
N GLY A 712 41.54 -14.36 10.85
CA GLY A 712 40.59 -15.41 11.24
C GLY A 712 40.50 -15.64 12.76
N ARG A 713 40.83 -14.62 13.57
CA ARG A 713 40.62 -14.66 15.03
C ARG A 713 39.36 -13.88 15.35
N ASN A 714 38.32 -14.58 15.80
CA ASN A 714 37.08 -13.96 16.26
C ASN A 714 37.34 -12.87 17.33
N LEU A 715 36.41 -11.92 17.41
CA LEU A 715 36.40 -10.88 18.45
C LEU A 715 35.83 -11.39 19.80
N ASP A 716 35.47 -12.68 19.89
CA ASP A 716 34.94 -13.38 21.05
C ASP A 716 35.94 -13.46 22.23
N SER A 717 36.20 -12.34 22.91
CA SER A 717 36.27 -12.22 24.38
C SER A 717 36.87 -10.87 24.81
N SER A 718 36.01 -9.94 25.21
CA SER A 718 36.37 -8.93 26.22
C SER A 718 35.99 -9.48 27.60
N PRO A 719 36.91 -9.50 28.59
CA PRO A 719 36.62 -10.06 29.90
C PRO A 719 35.68 -9.16 30.72
N LYS A 720 34.74 -9.79 31.41
CA LYS A 720 34.07 -9.26 32.61
C LYS A 720 34.67 -9.91 33.85
#